data_AF-A0A1H9Q5R0-F1
#
_entry.id   AF-A0A1H9Q5R0-F1
#
_cell.length_a   1.000
_cell.length_b   1.000
_cell.length_c   1.000
_cell.angle_alpha   90.00
_cell.angle_beta   90.00
_cell.angle_gamma   90.00
#
_symmetry.space_group_name_H-M   'P 1'
#
loop_
_entity.id
_entity.type
_entity.pdbx_description
1 polymer ?
#
loop_
_entity_poly.entity_id
_entity_poly.type
_entity_poly.pdbx_seq_one_letter_code
_entity_poly.pdbx_strand_id
1 'polypeptide(L)'
;MELSRRELLTRTGQAAAVATTASALTIGTAAAESGERVKLTQGTNISVSRSRDGKWLAIDLVTAIWVLPASGGEARKLTDELQDATLPSFGPGGQIAFQSYRDGNYHVYVIGLDGRGLRQLTSGRYDHREPAFSPDGKRLAFVSDRAGSYGVHVLELSSGTITQLTGVPDEAAAPQWSADGKRIIFTVGNAAVDVVSVDGKRERLVTAPAGTQFFGAAFGPGDQPSYTRIKPGQAELVLGTTAVVTGQDVFGFAPLWDGDSVLYTADGRIRLLANGSTADIPFSAVVPVTTRRRPHRTRNLTGGPVKGIASPVVSGDGKIAFRALNALYLLSGGKAVKLTGGRYFDSDPDFSPDGKKIVYASDRTGVAQLWLRDLASGEDELYAPAPHAQITPRFSPDGTRVAYLDQDGQVWVTDRQTRRQLTPTLFQPGRPTWSKDGGTVALAAVKPFSRRFREGTSQILSVDLASGELKYTEPMPFRSIATRGDDGPVWSPDGRLVAFVVESVAWVVPVDAKGTFQGEPRQVTHEVTDSLAWHGSDALVYLNNGRLRKSTLDGGVTTIRHGLTWRRPKAPERRVIHVGAYWDGEAHELKRDADIVVENGKVEEIRPHRGKADVDASGLTAIPGLIDAHNHWHLRGRQWGARQGNAWLAYGITTVRSPGDPVYQMVETREALAAGTLTGPRFYATGEAVDGSRVYYNFMRPTLGKAQLDLELRRAHELGYDMLKTYVRLPVELQRAAVRRSRVPLSSHYHYPAALFGMDGQEHVGATNRLGYSHTITRTGRAYQDVVAIFTASGMSMTPTLFQSRALYDTDKSLVTDERTRVLYPPWEYERYVADADTQGTPAATASRSVLRGWVEFALAVHRGGGFVITGTDAPLDSPATATHQNLRALVEYGFTPREALMTATRNPARWLGLPLGAIKAGAPADIAFVDGNPLADVKAAANVRQVMVGGVLHVVPDLLAPYRQPQVPATTAALDPFPSAENRHWWHEPEWAERVCCDH
;
A
#
# COMPACT_ATOMS: atom_id res chain seq x y z
N MET A 1 -60.90 -13.11 -4.13
CA MET A 1 -60.73 -12.45 -2.82
C MET A 1 -60.65 -10.96 -3.13
N GLU A 2 -61.75 -10.23 -2.91
CA GLU A 2 -61.90 -8.82 -3.25
C GLU A 2 -61.02 -7.96 -2.34
N LEU A 3 -60.13 -7.16 -2.95
CA LEU A 3 -59.28 -6.19 -2.25
C LEU A 3 -59.96 -4.81 -2.30
N SER A 4 -60.00 -4.15 -1.15
CA SER A 4 -60.78 -2.94 -0.89
C SER A 4 -60.23 -1.68 -1.57
N ARG A 5 -61.11 -0.69 -1.77
CA ARG A 5 -60.93 0.65 -2.39
C ARG A 5 -59.84 1.57 -1.78
N ARG A 6 -58.94 1.07 -0.93
CA ARG A 6 -57.87 1.88 -0.29
C ARG A 6 -56.46 1.62 -0.82
N GLU A 7 -56.28 0.72 -1.79
CA GLU A 7 -54.96 0.41 -2.38
C GLU A 7 -54.78 0.86 -3.85
N LEU A 8 -55.77 1.52 -4.45
CA LEU A 8 -55.75 1.86 -5.89
C LEU A 8 -55.55 3.35 -6.22
N LEU A 9 -54.94 4.16 -5.34
CA LEU A 9 -54.77 5.61 -5.58
C LEU A 9 -53.39 6.20 -5.25
N THR A 10 -52.31 5.42 -5.24
CA THR A 10 -50.96 5.97 -5.01
C THR A 10 -49.89 5.42 -5.96
N ARG A 11 -50.20 5.41 -7.26
CA ARG A 11 -49.19 5.47 -8.34
C ARG A 11 -49.72 6.28 -9.51
N THR A 12 -49.34 7.56 -9.58
CA THR A 12 -48.80 8.28 -10.76
C THR A 12 -48.88 9.78 -10.49
N GLY A 13 -47.77 10.49 -10.73
CA GLY A 13 -47.73 11.96 -10.64
C GLY A 13 -46.33 12.49 -10.30
N GLN A 14 -45.44 12.50 -11.29
CA GLN A 14 -44.15 13.18 -11.25
C GLN A 14 -44.32 14.70 -11.07
N ALA A 15 -43.46 15.35 -10.26
CA ALA A 15 -42.64 16.50 -10.66
C ALA A 15 -41.93 17.14 -9.45
N ALA A 16 -40.61 17.31 -9.61
CA ALA A 16 -39.72 18.34 -9.06
C ALA A 16 -39.98 18.90 -7.64
N ALA A 17 -39.20 18.40 -6.67
CA ALA A 17 -38.71 19.22 -5.56
C ALA A 17 -37.35 18.69 -5.08
N VAL A 18 -36.34 19.55 -5.15
CA VAL A 18 -35.01 19.34 -4.56
C VAL A 18 -35.19 19.22 -3.05
N ALA A 19 -34.94 18.03 -2.51
CA ALA A 19 -34.93 17.79 -1.06
C ALA A 19 -33.53 17.34 -0.63
N THR A 20 -32.79 18.29 -0.07
CA THR A 20 -31.58 18.09 0.73
C THR A 20 -31.91 17.19 1.92
N THR A 21 -31.70 15.88 1.78
CA THR A 21 -31.76 14.94 2.91
C THR A 21 -30.43 14.96 3.64
N ALA A 22 -30.28 15.95 4.52
CA ALA A 22 -29.31 15.88 5.61
C ALA A 22 -29.67 14.66 6.48
N SER A 23 -28.86 13.60 6.39
CA SER A 23 -28.96 12.48 7.33
C SER A 23 -28.56 12.98 8.71
N ALA A 24 -29.55 13.25 9.56
CA ALA A 24 -29.35 13.52 10.96
C ALA A 24 -28.81 12.25 11.63
N LEU A 25 -27.48 12.16 11.74
CA LEU A 25 -26.80 11.26 12.65
C LEU A 25 -27.18 11.68 14.07
N THR A 26 -28.10 10.93 14.67
CA THR A 26 -28.38 10.99 16.10
C THR A 26 -27.09 10.66 16.86
N ILE A 27 -26.65 11.62 17.68
CA ILE A 27 -25.58 11.41 18.66
C ILE A 27 -26.14 10.47 19.72
N GLY A 28 -26.01 9.16 19.48
CA GLY A 28 -26.04 8.20 20.56
C GLY A 28 -24.81 8.45 21.42
N THR A 29 -25.00 8.68 22.71
CA THR A 29 -23.92 8.56 23.70
C THR A 29 -23.34 7.16 23.56
N ALA A 30 -22.21 7.03 22.85
CA ALA A 30 -21.51 5.78 22.72
C ALA A 30 -21.23 5.27 24.13
N ALA A 31 -21.72 4.07 24.46
CA ALA A 31 -21.30 3.38 25.66
C ALA A 31 -19.76 3.37 25.66
N ALA A 32 -19.15 3.85 26.74
CA ALA A 32 -17.70 3.94 26.85
C ALA A 32 -17.09 2.57 26.54
N GLU A 33 -16.33 2.46 25.44
CA GLU A 33 -15.66 1.23 25.08
C GLU A 33 -14.68 0.87 26.23
N SER A 34 -14.86 -0.31 26.83
CA SER A 34 -14.05 -0.78 27.95
C SER A 34 -12.64 -1.13 27.47
N GLY A 35 -11.61 -0.52 28.05
CA GLY A 35 -10.21 -0.77 27.70
C GLY A 35 -9.25 -0.26 28.76
N GLU A 36 -7.98 -0.61 28.64
CA GLU A 36 -6.92 0.00 29.44
C GLU A 36 -6.85 1.49 29.11
N ARG A 37 -6.65 2.33 30.11
CA ARG A 37 -6.63 3.79 29.94
C ARG A 37 -5.19 4.28 29.92
N VAL A 38 -4.77 4.84 28.79
CA VAL A 38 -3.44 5.41 28.61
C VAL A 38 -3.52 6.91 28.82
N LYS A 39 -2.73 7.43 29.78
CA LYS A 39 -2.56 8.87 29.98
C LYS A 39 -1.49 9.39 29.00
N LEU A 40 -1.84 10.43 28.25
CA LEU A 40 -0.99 11.10 27.29
C LEU A 40 -0.62 12.48 27.84
N THR A 41 0.68 12.79 27.87
CA THR A 41 1.21 14.11 28.30
C THR A 41 2.14 14.73 27.26
N GLN A 42 2.41 14.01 26.18
CA GLN A 42 3.01 14.52 24.96
C GLN A 42 2.17 14.06 23.77
N GLY A 43 2.29 14.74 22.63
CA GLY A 43 1.53 14.42 21.43
C GLY A 43 2.35 14.56 20.16
N THR A 44 2.36 13.54 19.30
CA THR A 44 3.09 13.56 18.03
C THR A 44 2.28 14.27 16.94
N ASN A 45 2.86 15.33 16.35
CA ASN A 45 2.20 16.21 15.38
C ASN A 45 0.80 16.69 15.84
N ILE A 46 0.74 17.29 17.03
CA ILE A 46 -0.47 17.98 17.49
C ILE A 46 -0.53 19.41 16.94
N SER A 47 -1.68 19.82 16.43
CA SER A 47 -1.96 21.21 16.09
C SER A 47 -2.63 21.93 17.25
N VAL A 48 -2.59 23.27 17.26
CA VAL A 48 -3.18 24.09 18.32
C VAL A 48 -3.93 25.28 17.73
N SER A 49 -5.07 25.62 18.34
CA SER A 49 -5.85 26.83 18.10
C SER A 49 -6.18 27.50 19.42
N ARG A 50 -6.31 28.83 19.44
CA ARG A 50 -6.60 29.63 20.65
C ARG A 50 -7.93 30.38 20.50
N SER A 51 -8.75 30.37 21.55
CA SER A 51 -9.98 31.15 21.59
C SER A 51 -9.68 32.65 21.56
N ARG A 52 -10.61 33.45 21.02
CA ARG A 52 -10.42 34.92 20.89
C ARG A 52 -10.25 35.64 22.22
N ASP A 53 -10.82 35.12 23.30
CA ASP A 53 -10.65 35.63 24.66
C ASP A 53 -9.36 35.15 25.35
N GLY A 54 -8.55 34.33 24.67
CA GLY A 54 -7.29 33.81 25.17
C GLY A 54 -7.41 32.75 26.27
N LYS A 55 -8.62 32.32 26.65
CA LYS A 55 -8.84 31.45 27.81
C LYS A 55 -8.71 29.96 27.49
N TRP A 56 -8.95 29.57 26.25
CA TRP A 56 -9.04 28.17 25.85
C TRP A 56 -8.12 27.85 24.68
N LEU A 57 -7.58 26.65 24.71
CA LEU A 57 -6.88 26.02 23.60
C LEU A 57 -7.71 24.85 23.08
N ALA A 58 -7.63 24.61 21.78
CA ALA A 58 -8.16 23.45 21.10
C ALA A 58 -6.98 22.78 20.39
N ILE A 59 -6.84 21.47 20.57
CA ILE A 59 -5.79 20.68 19.94
C ILE A 59 -6.42 19.49 19.22
N ASP A 60 -5.76 19.02 18.17
CA ASP A 60 -5.95 17.62 17.76
C ASP A 60 -4.95 16.73 18.51
N LEU A 61 -5.42 15.59 18.97
CA LEU A 61 -4.58 14.57 19.58
C LEU A 61 -5.23 13.23 19.32
N VAL A 62 -4.49 12.32 18.68
CA VAL A 62 -4.94 11.00 18.25
C VAL A 62 -6.28 11.03 17.51
N THR A 63 -6.35 11.86 16.46
CA THR A 63 -7.51 12.02 15.55
C THR A 63 -8.82 12.41 16.23
N ALA A 64 -8.74 13.19 17.31
CA ALA A 64 -9.88 13.82 17.97
C ALA A 64 -9.56 15.26 18.38
N ILE A 65 -10.60 16.09 18.49
CA ILE A 65 -10.52 17.46 18.99
C ILE A 65 -10.67 17.46 20.51
N TRP A 66 -9.74 18.13 21.18
CA TRP A 66 -9.71 18.32 22.62
C TRP A 66 -9.63 19.79 22.96
N VAL A 67 -10.14 20.17 24.14
CA VAL A 67 -10.03 21.54 24.66
C VAL A 67 -9.49 21.56 26.08
N LEU A 68 -8.70 22.57 26.38
CA LEU A 68 -8.05 22.78 27.69
C LEU A 68 -7.89 24.27 27.99
N PRO A 69 -7.73 24.67 29.27
CA PRO A 69 -7.38 26.03 29.62
C PRO A 69 -6.05 26.45 28.96
N ALA A 70 -5.91 27.72 28.60
CA ALA A 70 -4.67 28.25 28.03
C ALA A 70 -3.48 28.22 29.01
N SER A 71 -3.74 28.10 30.31
CA SER A 71 -2.73 27.83 31.34
C SER A 71 -2.25 26.38 31.38
N GLY A 72 -2.87 25.48 30.61
CA GLY A 72 -2.64 24.04 30.67
C GLY A 72 -3.56 23.31 31.63
N GLY A 73 -3.47 21.97 31.64
CA GLY A 73 -4.23 21.08 32.52
C GLY A 73 -4.85 19.88 31.81
N GLU A 74 -5.89 19.31 32.41
CA GLU A 74 -6.61 18.17 31.82
C GLU A 74 -7.43 18.61 30.61
N ALA A 75 -7.23 17.91 29.49
CA ALA A 75 -7.94 18.17 28.25
C ALA A 75 -9.26 17.40 28.20
N ARG A 76 -10.34 18.09 27.80
CA ARG A 76 -11.67 17.53 27.59
C ARG A 76 -11.88 17.22 26.10
N LYS A 77 -12.25 15.98 25.80
CA LYS A 77 -12.56 15.52 24.44
C LYS A 77 -13.88 16.11 23.93
N LEU A 78 -13.92 16.55 22.67
CA LEU A 78 -15.12 17.08 22.00
C LEU A 78 -15.67 16.14 20.92
N THR A 79 -14.81 15.39 20.24
CA THR A 79 -15.20 14.49 19.14
C THR A 79 -14.84 13.05 19.48
N ASP A 80 -15.66 12.08 19.10
CA ASP A 80 -15.37 10.66 19.31
C ASP A 80 -14.37 10.09 18.29
N GLU A 81 -13.90 8.86 18.53
CA GLU A 81 -12.90 8.16 17.72
C GLU A 81 -13.33 7.81 16.29
N LEU A 82 -14.63 7.76 15.99
CA LEU A 82 -15.13 7.43 14.65
C LEU A 82 -15.16 8.64 13.72
N GLN A 83 -14.93 9.84 14.27
CA GLN A 83 -15.06 11.09 13.54
C GLN A 83 -13.78 11.47 12.78
N ASP A 84 -12.63 10.90 13.13
CA ASP A 84 -11.34 11.17 12.46
C ASP A 84 -11.09 12.69 12.30
N ALA A 85 -11.18 13.41 13.43
CA ALA A 85 -11.30 14.87 13.47
C ALA A 85 -9.95 15.52 13.81
N THR A 86 -9.52 16.48 12.99
CA THR A 86 -8.20 17.14 13.10
C THR A 86 -8.25 18.61 12.69
N LEU A 87 -7.16 19.34 12.98
CA LEU A 87 -6.92 20.75 12.61
C LEU A 87 -8.04 21.68 13.08
N PRO A 88 -8.22 21.87 14.40
CA PRO A 88 -9.20 22.79 14.94
C PRO A 88 -8.86 24.24 14.60
N SER A 89 -9.89 25.05 14.37
CA SER A 89 -9.82 26.50 14.24
C SER A 89 -10.92 27.13 15.08
N PHE A 90 -10.55 27.92 16.09
CA PHE A 90 -11.51 28.68 16.88
C PHE A 90 -12.12 29.83 16.07
N GLY A 91 -13.45 29.93 16.14
CA GLY A 91 -14.24 31.06 15.68
C GLY A 91 -14.90 31.81 16.83
N PRO A 92 -15.69 32.86 16.54
CA PRO A 92 -16.42 33.60 17.56
C PRO A 92 -17.42 32.75 18.35
N GLY A 93 -17.75 33.18 19.56
CA GLY A 93 -18.76 32.52 20.41
C GLY A 93 -18.36 31.12 20.91
N GLY A 94 -17.08 30.75 20.82
CA GLY A 94 -16.60 29.42 21.22
C GLY A 94 -16.88 28.33 20.20
N GLN A 95 -17.16 28.66 18.94
CA GLN A 95 -17.24 27.68 17.86
C GLN A 95 -15.85 27.20 17.46
N ILE A 96 -15.73 25.93 17.09
CA ILE A 96 -14.49 25.31 16.60
C ILE A 96 -14.80 24.60 15.29
N ALA A 97 -14.17 25.05 14.21
CA ALA A 97 -14.20 24.39 12.91
C ALA A 97 -13.07 23.36 12.84
N PHE A 98 -13.28 22.27 12.13
CA PHE A 98 -12.27 21.21 11.96
C PHE A 98 -12.56 20.40 10.71
N GLN A 99 -11.57 19.65 10.23
CA GLN A 99 -11.77 18.68 9.15
C GLN A 99 -12.08 17.29 9.75
N SER A 100 -12.91 16.51 9.07
CA SER A 100 -13.35 15.18 9.54
C SER A 100 -13.54 14.23 8.37
N TYR A 101 -13.13 12.97 8.55
CA TYR A 101 -13.15 11.92 7.53
C TYR A 101 -14.10 10.77 7.93
N ARG A 102 -15.38 10.86 7.54
CA ARG A 102 -16.42 9.92 8.00
C ARG A 102 -16.97 9.02 6.88
N ASP A 103 -17.10 9.56 5.68
CA ASP A 103 -17.81 8.95 4.55
C ASP A 103 -16.92 8.64 3.34
N GLY A 104 -15.59 8.79 3.50
CA GLY A 104 -14.62 8.55 2.45
C GLY A 104 -14.00 9.81 1.84
N ASN A 105 -14.45 11.00 2.24
CA ASN A 105 -13.81 12.27 1.90
C ASN A 105 -13.68 13.18 3.14
N TYR A 106 -12.79 14.16 3.06
CA TYR A 106 -12.69 15.19 4.09
C TYR A 106 -13.77 16.24 3.92
N HIS A 107 -14.44 16.53 5.01
CA HIS A 107 -15.43 17.60 5.07
C HIS A 107 -15.16 18.49 6.29
N VAL A 108 -15.56 19.75 6.16
CA VAL A 108 -15.49 20.73 7.23
C VAL A 108 -16.72 20.60 8.13
N TYR A 109 -16.48 20.58 9.43
CA TYR A 109 -17.50 20.58 10.48
C TYR A 109 -17.26 21.74 11.45
N VAL A 110 -18.28 22.05 12.23
CA VAL A 110 -18.20 22.96 13.38
C VAL A 110 -18.82 22.31 14.62
N ILE A 111 -18.26 22.60 15.79
CA ILE A 111 -18.78 22.19 17.12
C ILE A 111 -18.62 23.35 18.11
N GLY A 112 -19.48 23.42 19.13
CA GLY A 112 -19.33 24.37 20.24
C GLY A 112 -18.27 23.93 21.25
N LEU A 113 -17.70 24.89 21.98
CA LEU A 113 -16.74 24.64 23.07
C LEU A 113 -17.32 23.70 24.14
N ASP A 114 -18.63 23.70 24.35
CA ASP A 114 -19.35 22.80 25.25
C ASP A 114 -19.53 21.37 24.71
N GLY A 115 -19.10 21.11 23.47
CA GLY A 115 -19.27 19.83 22.76
C GLY A 115 -20.64 19.66 22.10
N ARG A 116 -21.49 20.69 22.07
CA ARG A 116 -22.82 20.66 21.44
C ARG A 116 -22.80 21.32 20.06
N GLY A 117 -23.90 21.16 19.33
CA GLY A 117 -24.10 21.86 18.05
C GLY A 117 -23.20 21.38 16.90
N LEU A 118 -22.77 20.12 16.93
CA LEU A 118 -22.00 19.51 15.84
C LEU A 118 -22.78 19.62 14.51
N ARG A 119 -22.17 20.26 13.51
CA ARG A 119 -22.79 20.46 12.19
C ARG A 119 -21.76 20.33 11.06
N GLN A 120 -22.14 19.62 10.00
CA GLN A 120 -21.37 19.54 8.76
C GLN A 120 -21.60 20.80 7.91
N LEU A 121 -20.52 21.40 7.42
CA LEU A 121 -20.56 22.64 6.62
C LEU A 121 -20.36 22.38 5.12
N THR A 122 -19.65 21.31 4.76
CA THR A 122 -19.37 20.95 3.37
C THR A 122 -19.69 19.47 3.12
N SER A 123 -20.05 19.11 1.89
CA SER A 123 -20.36 17.73 1.51
C SER A 123 -19.99 17.46 0.05
N GLY A 124 -19.75 16.21 -0.29
CA GLY A 124 -19.60 15.79 -1.68
C GLY A 124 -18.44 14.83 -1.88
N ARG A 125 -17.87 14.88 -3.07
CA ARG A 125 -16.93 13.88 -3.61
C ARG A 125 -15.47 14.35 -3.59
N TYR A 126 -15.27 15.58 -3.13
CA TYR A 126 -14.00 16.27 -3.05
C TYR A 126 -13.57 16.38 -1.59
N ASP A 127 -12.27 16.44 -1.36
CA ASP A 127 -11.74 16.71 -0.03
C ASP A 127 -11.85 18.23 0.23
N HIS A 128 -12.29 18.59 1.44
CA HIS A 128 -12.35 19.95 1.98
C HIS A 128 -11.61 19.97 3.31
N ARG A 129 -10.45 20.64 3.36
CA ARG A 129 -9.44 20.45 4.40
C ARG A 129 -8.95 21.75 5.01
N GLU A 130 -8.29 21.64 6.16
CA GLU A 130 -7.52 22.71 6.80
C GLU A 130 -8.33 24.02 6.98
N PRO A 131 -9.47 23.98 7.69
CA PRO A 131 -10.34 25.13 7.83
C PRO A 131 -9.74 26.23 8.71
N ALA A 132 -10.01 27.49 8.35
CA ALA A 132 -9.66 28.66 9.15
C ALA A 132 -10.78 29.70 9.16
N PHE A 133 -11.26 30.09 10.35
CA PHE A 133 -12.25 31.15 10.50
C PHE A 133 -11.71 32.52 10.14
N SER A 134 -12.55 33.32 9.48
CA SER A 134 -12.28 34.76 9.36
C SER A 134 -12.38 35.45 10.72
N PRO A 135 -11.67 36.57 10.95
CA PRO A 135 -11.70 37.29 12.24
C PRO A 135 -13.10 37.76 12.68
N ASP A 136 -14.00 38.00 11.72
CA ASP A 136 -15.40 38.37 11.97
C ASP A 136 -16.33 37.15 12.16
N GLY A 137 -15.84 35.93 11.94
CA GLY A 137 -16.58 34.68 12.05
C GLY A 137 -17.69 34.47 11.03
N LYS A 138 -17.76 35.27 9.97
CA LYS A 138 -18.79 35.12 8.91
C LYS A 138 -18.37 34.12 7.84
N ARG A 139 -17.06 33.95 7.65
CA ARG A 139 -16.46 33.16 6.57
C ARG A 139 -15.49 32.12 7.10
N LEU A 140 -15.23 31.12 6.28
CA LEU A 140 -14.23 30.10 6.53
C LEU A 140 -13.38 29.89 5.29
N ALA A 141 -12.06 30.00 5.42
CA ALA A 141 -11.13 29.59 4.38
C ALA A 141 -10.83 28.10 4.54
N PHE A 142 -10.63 27.38 3.43
CA PHE A 142 -10.25 25.97 3.40
C PHE A 142 -9.63 25.63 2.05
N VAL A 143 -8.99 24.46 1.92
CA VAL A 143 -8.47 23.97 0.63
C VAL A 143 -9.31 22.83 0.09
N SER A 144 -9.45 22.76 -1.23
CA SER A 144 -10.21 21.69 -1.90
C SER A 144 -9.69 21.33 -3.28
N ASP A 145 -9.73 20.03 -3.59
CA ASP A 145 -9.38 19.44 -4.88
C ASP A 145 -10.50 19.52 -5.94
N ARG A 146 -11.61 20.20 -5.63
CA ARG A 146 -12.80 20.28 -6.50
C ARG A 146 -12.58 20.89 -7.88
N ALA A 147 -11.47 21.61 -8.07
CA ALA A 147 -11.09 22.22 -9.34
C ALA A 147 -9.99 21.42 -10.08
N GLY A 148 -9.63 20.23 -9.63
CA GLY A 148 -8.58 19.37 -10.21
C GLY A 148 -7.20 19.51 -9.56
N SER A 149 -7.06 20.39 -8.57
CA SER A 149 -5.90 20.53 -7.69
C SER A 149 -6.33 21.25 -6.39
N TYR A 150 -5.51 21.23 -5.32
CA TYR A 150 -5.89 21.91 -4.07
C TYR A 150 -5.76 23.44 -4.18
N GLY A 151 -6.89 24.12 -4.36
CA GLY A 151 -6.98 25.59 -4.34
C GLY A 151 -7.54 26.14 -3.03
N VAL A 152 -7.28 27.41 -2.73
CA VAL A 152 -7.90 28.13 -1.61
C VAL A 152 -9.34 28.50 -1.95
N HIS A 153 -10.26 28.20 -1.05
CA HIS A 153 -11.69 28.48 -1.17
C HIS A 153 -12.19 29.20 0.08
N VAL A 154 -13.25 30.00 -0.07
CA VAL A 154 -13.94 30.68 1.02
C VAL A 154 -15.41 30.25 1.04
N LEU A 155 -15.85 29.76 2.20
CA LEU A 155 -17.25 29.44 2.51
C LEU A 155 -17.89 30.61 3.27
N GLU A 156 -19.00 31.13 2.76
CA GLU A 156 -19.87 32.07 3.47
C GLU A 156 -20.85 31.29 4.37
N LEU A 157 -20.80 31.50 5.69
CA LEU A 157 -21.53 30.63 6.64
C LEU A 157 -23.05 30.87 6.63
N SER A 158 -23.49 32.06 6.27
CA SER A 158 -24.93 32.39 6.22
C SER A 158 -25.65 31.79 5.02
N SER A 159 -24.97 31.67 3.87
CA SER A 159 -25.56 31.17 2.62
C SER A 159 -25.11 29.76 2.24
N GLY A 160 -23.97 29.29 2.75
CA GLY A 160 -23.32 28.07 2.29
C GLY A 160 -22.56 28.22 0.96
N THR A 161 -22.43 29.44 0.43
CA THR A 161 -21.76 29.69 -0.85
C THR A 161 -20.25 29.46 -0.73
N ILE A 162 -19.68 28.71 -1.67
CA ILE A 162 -18.24 28.47 -1.76
C ILE A 162 -17.69 29.22 -2.98
N THR A 163 -16.74 30.12 -2.75
CA THR A 163 -16.00 30.85 -3.79
C THR A 163 -14.57 30.33 -3.87
N GLN A 164 -14.09 30.03 -5.07
CA GLN A 164 -12.70 29.67 -5.31
C GLN A 164 -11.86 30.93 -5.48
N LEU A 165 -10.74 31.03 -4.77
CA LEU A 165 -9.79 32.15 -4.89
C LEU A 165 -8.53 31.76 -5.70
N THR A 166 -8.13 30.50 -5.66
CA THR A 166 -6.95 30.00 -6.39
C THR A 166 -7.25 28.64 -7.04
N GLY A 167 -6.51 28.24 -8.08
CA GLY A 167 -6.86 27.09 -8.94
C GLY A 167 -5.68 26.41 -9.60
N VAL A 168 -5.95 25.49 -10.53
CA VAL A 168 -4.94 24.66 -11.19
C VAL A 168 -3.82 25.52 -11.80
N PRO A 169 -2.54 25.17 -11.62
CA PRO A 169 -2.00 23.96 -10.98
C PRO A 169 -1.61 24.11 -9.50
N ASP A 170 -2.42 24.76 -8.67
CA ASP A 170 -2.09 24.96 -7.25
C ASP A 170 -2.15 23.69 -6.39
N GLU A 171 -1.25 23.59 -5.43
CA GLU A 171 -1.33 22.63 -4.32
C GLU A 171 -1.23 23.37 -2.98
N ALA A 172 -2.23 24.21 -2.73
CA ALA A 172 -2.36 25.04 -1.54
C ALA A 172 -2.58 24.21 -0.28
N ALA A 173 -2.04 24.70 0.84
CA ALA A 173 -2.20 24.09 2.15
C ALA A 173 -2.20 25.13 3.28
N ALA A 174 -2.91 24.80 4.36
CA ALA A 174 -3.00 25.52 5.63
C ALA A 174 -3.31 27.02 5.49
N PRO A 175 -4.45 27.40 4.87
CA PRO A 175 -4.81 28.80 4.71
C PRO A 175 -5.08 29.47 6.06
N GLN A 176 -4.57 30.68 6.27
CA GLN A 176 -4.80 31.49 7.47
C GLN A 176 -5.20 32.93 7.10
N TRP A 177 -6.15 33.51 7.82
CA TRP A 177 -6.61 34.88 7.58
C TRP A 177 -5.67 35.92 8.18
N SER A 178 -5.55 37.07 7.50
CA SER A 178 -5.02 38.29 8.11
C SER A 178 -5.97 38.82 9.19
N ALA A 179 -5.44 39.57 10.15
CA ALA A 179 -6.23 40.11 11.27
C ALA A 179 -7.39 41.02 10.81
N ASP A 180 -7.25 41.68 9.66
CA ASP A 180 -8.28 42.52 9.05
C ASP A 180 -9.30 41.75 8.18
N GLY A 181 -9.09 40.45 7.96
CA GLY A 181 -9.98 39.59 7.18
C GLY A 181 -9.98 39.86 5.66
N LYS A 182 -8.98 40.57 5.13
CA LYS A 182 -8.88 40.92 3.69
C LYS A 182 -7.95 40.01 2.87
N ARG A 183 -7.03 39.30 3.53
CA ARG A 183 -6.03 38.44 2.88
C ARG A 183 -5.97 37.07 3.55
N ILE A 184 -5.50 36.09 2.78
CA ILE A 184 -5.28 34.71 3.22
C ILE A 184 -3.86 34.31 2.82
N ILE A 185 -3.05 33.89 3.78
CA ILE A 185 -1.70 33.33 3.58
C ILE A 185 -1.77 31.80 3.58
N PHE A 186 -0.96 31.15 2.76
CA PHE A 186 -0.95 29.68 2.62
C PHE A 186 0.37 29.21 2.04
N THR A 187 0.68 27.93 2.22
CA THR A 187 1.82 27.28 1.54
C THR A 187 1.40 26.66 0.22
N VAL A 188 2.30 26.59 -0.76
CA VAL A 188 2.04 26.01 -2.09
C VAL A 188 3.07 24.94 -2.42
N GLY A 189 2.61 23.70 -2.64
CA GLY A 189 3.46 22.57 -3.05
C GLY A 189 4.62 22.28 -2.09
N ASN A 190 4.47 22.66 -0.81
CA ASN A 190 5.52 22.66 0.22
C ASN A 190 6.79 23.46 -0.15
N ALA A 191 6.76 24.29 -1.19
CA ALA A 191 7.92 24.96 -1.77
C ALA A 191 7.82 26.49 -1.77
N ALA A 192 6.70 27.05 -1.33
CA ALA A 192 6.49 28.49 -1.29
C ALA A 192 5.44 28.89 -0.26
N VAL A 193 5.45 30.18 0.08
CA VAL A 193 4.42 30.87 0.85
C VAL A 193 3.84 31.98 -0.01
N ASP A 194 2.52 31.93 -0.19
CA ASP A 194 1.75 32.88 -0.99
C ASP A 194 0.69 33.56 -0.13
N VAL A 195 0.24 34.72 -0.61
CA VAL A 195 -0.93 35.42 -0.10
C VAL A 195 -1.92 35.68 -1.24
N VAL A 196 -3.21 35.58 -0.94
CA VAL A 196 -4.30 35.97 -1.85
C VAL A 196 -5.27 36.90 -1.13
N SER A 197 -5.67 37.99 -1.75
CA SER A 197 -6.75 38.84 -1.25
C SER A 197 -8.12 38.26 -1.60
N VAL A 198 -9.15 38.68 -0.87
CA VAL A 198 -10.53 38.19 -1.06
C VAL A 198 -11.12 38.48 -2.44
N ASP A 199 -10.52 39.39 -3.22
CA ASP A 199 -10.85 39.68 -4.62
C ASP A 199 -10.06 38.80 -5.62
N GLY A 200 -9.21 37.89 -5.12
CA GLY A 200 -8.45 36.93 -5.93
C GLY A 200 -7.05 37.38 -6.35
N LYS A 201 -6.59 38.58 -5.98
CA LYS A 201 -5.22 39.02 -6.31
C LYS A 201 -4.19 38.26 -5.46
N ARG A 202 -3.28 37.56 -6.13
CA ARG A 202 -2.25 36.70 -5.52
C ARG A 202 -0.86 37.32 -5.59
N GLU A 203 -0.05 37.07 -4.56
CA GLU A 203 1.35 37.45 -4.47
C GLU A 203 2.17 36.31 -3.84
N ARG A 204 3.35 36.04 -4.41
CA ARG A 204 4.36 35.12 -3.86
C ARG A 204 5.21 35.88 -2.85
N LEU A 205 5.21 35.46 -1.59
CA LEU A 205 5.98 36.10 -0.53
C LEU A 205 7.36 35.47 -0.37
N VAL A 206 7.44 34.13 -0.37
CA VAL A 206 8.68 33.39 -0.14
C VAL A 206 8.72 32.14 -1.01
N THR A 207 9.89 31.81 -1.58
CA THR A 207 10.16 30.54 -2.25
C THR A 207 11.22 29.77 -1.46
N ALA A 208 11.02 28.46 -1.31
CA ALA A 208 11.92 27.59 -0.58
C ALA A 208 13.25 27.44 -1.33
N PRO A 209 14.39 27.57 -0.63
CA PRO A 209 15.67 27.11 -1.16
C PRO A 209 15.63 25.62 -1.49
N ALA A 210 16.52 25.17 -2.38
CA ALA A 210 16.66 23.75 -2.69
C ALA A 210 16.88 22.91 -1.42
N GLY A 211 16.25 21.73 -1.35
CA GLY A 211 16.34 20.82 -0.20
C GLY A 211 15.59 21.29 1.06
N THR A 212 14.76 22.32 0.96
CA THR A 212 13.95 22.86 2.06
C THR A 212 12.47 22.78 1.73
N GLN A 213 11.63 22.56 2.73
CA GLN A 213 10.17 22.58 2.60
C GLN A 213 9.53 23.53 3.61
N PHE A 214 8.40 24.13 3.23
CA PHE A 214 7.61 25.03 4.08
C PHE A 214 6.24 24.44 4.40
N PHE A 215 5.81 24.61 5.64
CA PHE A 215 4.51 24.15 6.15
C PHE A 215 3.90 25.19 7.09
N GLY A 216 2.58 25.20 7.22
CA GLY A 216 1.87 25.98 8.23
C GLY A 216 2.18 27.47 8.18
N ALA A 217 1.83 28.14 7.08
CA ALA A 217 2.06 29.58 6.97
C ALA A 217 1.04 30.39 7.79
N ALA A 218 1.47 31.50 8.38
CA ALA A 218 0.62 32.45 9.08
C ALA A 218 1.20 33.87 9.02
N PHE A 219 0.36 34.88 9.26
CA PHE A 219 0.82 36.26 9.44
C PHE A 219 1.43 36.44 10.84
N GLY A 220 2.65 36.93 10.91
CA GLY A 220 3.32 37.38 12.13
C GLY A 220 3.24 38.90 12.33
N PRO A 221 4.04 39.45 13.27
CA PRO A 221 4.10 40.88 13.54
C PRO A 221 4.33 41.72 12.27
N GLY A 222 3.56 42.80 12.13
CA GLY A 222 3.64 43.68 10.97
C GLY A 222 3.30 43.00 9.63
N ASP A 223 2.44 41.97 9.66
CA ASP A 223 2.05 41.14 8.51
C ASP A 223 3.21 40.40 7.82
N GLN A 224 4.35 40.21 8.50
CA GLN A 224 5.42 39.38 7.97
C GLN A 224 4.97 37.92 7.82
N PRO A 225 5.38 37.22 6.75
CA PRO A 225 5.08 35.80 6.63
C PRO A 225 5.84 35.02 7.72
N SER A 226 5.17 34.09 8.37
CA SER A 226 5.78 33.11 9.25
C SER A 226 5.40 31.70 8.82
N TYR A 227 6.27 30.72 9.03
CA TYR A 227 6.08 29.35 8.56
C TYR A 227 7.05 28.40 9.25
N THR A 228 6.70 27.11 9.26
CA THR A 228 7.63 26.05 9.65
C THR A 228 8.51 25.69 8.44
N ARG A 229 9.83 25.73 8.65
CA ARG A 229 10.83 25.35 7.67
C ARG A 229 11.46 24.01 8.05
N ILE A 230 11.33 23.03 7.17
CA ILE A 230 11.97 21.72 7.30
C ILE A 230 13.17 21.67 6.38
N LYS A 231 14.32 21.31 6.93
CA LYS A 231 15.57 21.02 6.23
C LYS A 231 16.15 19.71 6.77
N PRO A 232 17.16 19.11 6.13
CA PRO A 232 17.77 17.86 6.60
C PRO A 232 18.04 17.84 8.11
N GLY A 233 17.28 17.02 8.83
CA GLY A 233 17.41 16.81 10.28
C GLY A 233 16.99 17.97 11.18
N GLN A 234 16.39 19.04 10.66
CA GLN A 234 16.00 20.20 11.47
C GLN A 234 14.60 20.72 11.08
N ALA A 235 13.85 21.13 12.08
CA ALA A 235 12.59 21.83 11.95
C ALA A 235 12.69 23.18 12.67
N GLU A 236 12.33 24.25 11.98
CA GLU A 236 12.48 25.62 12.49
C GLU A 236 11.19 26.40 12.31
N LEU A 237 10.89 27.29 13.26
CA LEU A 237 9.90 28.34 13.06
C LEU A 237 10.59 29.58 12.50
N VAL A 238 10.09 30.10 11.37
CA VAL A 238 10.65 31.27 10.69
C VAL A 238 9.65 32.43 10.73
N LEU A 239 10.15 33.64 10.98
CA LEU A 239 9.44 34.90 10.81
C LEU A 239 10.20 35.76 9.78
N GLY A 240 9.53 36.12 8.68
CA GLY A 240 10.15 36.72 7.51
C GLY A 240 11.19 35.76 6.93
N THR A 241 12.47 36.08 7.12
CA THR A 241 13.61 35.25 6.73
C THR A 241 14.40 34.70 7.93
N THR A 242 14.02 35.07 9.16
CA THR A 242 14.76 34.77 10.40
C THR A 242 14.18 33.57 11.10
N ALA A 243 15.03 32.58 11.42
CA ALA A 243 14.62 31.46 12.28
C ALA A 243 14.53 31.93 13.74
N VAL A 244 13.31 31.94 14.29
CA VAL A 244 13.02 32.39 15.66
C VAL A 244 12.94 31.23 16.66
N VAL A 245 12.72 30.00 16.17
CA VAL A 245 12.87 28.76 16.95
C VAL A 245 13.74 27.79 16.18
N THR A 246 14.80 27.30 16.83
CA THR A 246 15.74 26.32 16.29
C THR A 246 16.03 25.25 17.34
N GLY A 247 16.60 24.10 16.92
CA GLY A 247 17.00 23.01 17.83
C GLY A 247 15.84 22.19 18.41
N GLN A 248 14.61 22.51 18.05
CA GLN A 248 13.40 21.77 18.41
C GLN A 248 12.85 21.02 17.21
N ASP A 249 12.05 19.98 17.44
CA ASP A 249 11.24 19.34 16.41
C ASP A 249 9.90 20.08 16.26
N VAL A 250 9.95 21.26 15.62
CA VAL A 250 8.76 22.11 15.37
C VAL A 250 7.81 21.41 14.40
N PHE A 251 6.54 21.28 14.80
CA PHE A 251 5.53 20.62 13.97
C PHE A 251 5.04 21.56 12.87
N GLY A 252 4.76 21.01 11.69
CA GLY A 252 4.43 21.75 10.46
C GLY A 252 3.03 22.37 10.43
N PHE A 253 2.59 23.01 11.50
CA PHE A 253 1.29 23.69 11.61
C PHE A 253 1.45 25.21 11.70
N ALA A 254 0.37 25.94 11.42
CA ALA A 254 0.38 27.39 11.46
C ALA A 254 0.67 27.91 12.88
N PRO A 255 1.69 28.76 13.08
CA PRO A 255 1.94 29.40 14.36
C PRO A 255 0.87 30.46 14.66
N LEU A 256 0.61 30.72 15.93
CA LEU A 256 -0.36 31.71 16.38
C LEU A 256 0.35 32.88 17.06
N TRP A 257 0.40 34.02 16.37
CA TRP A 257 1.06 35.23 16.86
C TRP A 257 0.13 36.12 17.67
N ASP A 258 0.69 36.76 18.70
CA ASP A 258 0.06 37.75 19.57
C ASP A 258 1.08 38.81 19.95
N GLY A 259 1.13 39.91 19.19
CA GLY A 259 2.30 40.77 19.18
C GLY A 259 3.56 39.95 18.89
N ASP A 260 4.62 40.17 19.65
CA ASP A 260 5.91 39.47 19.50
C ASP A 260 5.93 38.07 20.13
N SER A 261 4.82 37.62 20.72
CA SER A 261 4.70 36.27 21.29
C SER A 261 4.14 35.29 20.25
N VAL A 262 4.56 34.04 20.30
CA VAL A 262 4.06 32.99 19.41
C VAL A 262 3.76 31.69 20.14
N LEU A 263 2.56 31.18 19.92
CA LEU A 263 2.11 29.86 20.37
C LEU A 263 2.30 28.86 19.21
N TYR A 264 2.97 27.75 19.48
CA TYR A 264 3.32 26.72 18.51
C TYR A 264 3.41 25.34 19.18
N THR A 265 3.62 24.29 18.39
CA THR A 265 3.79 22.92 18.90
C THR A 265 5.13 22.34 18.44
N ALA A 266 5.85 21.72 19.37
CA ALA A 266 7.16 21.13 19.12
C ALA A 266 7.55 20.15 20.24
N ASP A 267 8.38 19.15 19.92
CA ASP A 267 8.91 18.16 20.87
C ASP A 267 7.83 17.46 21.72
N GLY A 268 6.67 17.23 21.12
CA GLY A 268 5.53 16.61 21.79
C GLY A 268 4.72 17.55 22.69
N ARG A 269 5.01 18.85 22.69
CA ARG A 269 4.44 19.84 23.63
C ARG A 269 3.77 21.01 22.91
N ILE A 270 2.92 21.71 23.67
CA ILE A 270 2.39 23.04 23.33
C ILE A 270 3.32 24.06 23.96
N ARG A 271 3.79 25.05 23.19
CA ARG A 271 4.84 25.98 23.62
C ARG A 271 4.50 27.42 23.31
N LEU A 272 4.84 28.31 24.23
CA LEU A 272 4.76 29.76 24.06
C LEU A 272 6.17 30.34 24.07
N LEU A 273 6.58 30.99 22.98
CA LEU A 273 7.78 31.82 22.94
C LEU A 273 7.35 33.27 23.18
N ALA A 274 7.86 33.88 24.25
CA ALA A 274 7.65 35.27 24.58
C ALA A 274 8.91 35.85 25.23
N ASN A 275 9.28 37.09 24.89
CA ASN A 275 10.46 37.78 25.44
C ASN A 275 11.76 36.94 25.34
N GLY A 276 11.93 36.21 24.23
CA GLY A 276 13.09 35.34 23.99
C GLY A 276 13.14 34.04 24.80
N SER A 277 12.13 33.76 25.64
CA SER A 277 12.05 32.56 26.47
C SER A 277 10.91 31.66 26.02
N THR A 278 11.13 30.35 25.99
CA THR A 278 10.11 29.35 25.67
C THR A 278 9.55 28.72 26.95
N ALA A 279 8.23 28.69 27.10
CA ALA A 279 7.52 28.01 28.18
C ALA A 279 6.60 26.92 27.62
N ASP A 280 6.53 25.78 28.32
CA ASP A 280 5.62 24.69 27.99
C ASP A 280 4.25 24.91 28.63
N ILE A 281 3.18 24.68 27.87
CA ILE A 281 1.81 24.62 28.38
C ILE A 281 1.47 23.14 28.58
N PRO A 282 1.44 22.64 29.84
CA PRO A 282 1.24 21.23 30.09
C PRO A 282 -0.18 20.81 29.74
N PHE A 283 -0.33 19.61 29.19
CA PHE A 283 -1.64 18.99 29.04
C PHE A 283 -1.64 17.54 29.51
N SER A 284 -2.81 17.03 29.84
CA SER A 284 -3.03 15.60 29.94
C SER A 284 -4.34 15.17 29.30
N ALA A 285 -4.30 14.11 28.50
CA ALA A 285 -5.48 13.46 27.94
C ALA A 285 -5.47 11.97 28.31
N VAL A 286 -6.64 11.34 28.35
CA VAL A 286 -6.75 9.91 28.63
C VAL A 286 -7.53 9.22 27.53
N VAL A 287 -6.93 8.21 26.92
CA VAL A 287 -7.53 7.46 25.80
C VAL A 287 -7.63 5.97 26.12
N PRO A 288 -8.71 5.30 25.70
CA PRO A 288 -8.83 3.85 25.85
C PRO A 288 -8.03 3.10 24.78
N VAL A 289 -7.47 1.94 25.15
CA VAL A 289 -6.90 0.96 24.22
C VAL A 289 -7.42 -0.44 24.53
N THR A 290 -7.46 -1.30 23.52
CA THR A 290 -7.83 -2.71 23.70
C THR A 290 -6.57 -3.57 23.79
N THR A 291 -6.40 -4.28 24.90
CA THR A 291 -5.21 -5.12 25.20
C THR A 291 -5.31 -6.56 24.65
N ARG A 292 -6.39 -6.88 23.92
CA ARG A 292 -6.71 -8.26 23.56
C ARG A 292 -5.87 -8.73 22.38
N ARG A 293 -4.85 -9.55 22.64
CA ARG A 293 -4.25 -10.42 21.62
C ARG A 293 -5.15 -11.62 21.38
N ARG A 294 -5.75 -11.71 20.19
CA ARG A 294 -6.46 -12.93 19.78
C ARG A 294 -5.40 -14.01 19.54
N PRO A 295 -5.48 -15.21 20.15
CA PRO A 295 -4.61 -16.30 19.77
C PRO A 295 -4.93 -16.68 18.32
N HIS A 296 -3.97 -16.42 17.44
CA HIS A 296 -4.09 -16.72 16.02
C HIS A 296 -3.48 -18.08 15.74
N ARG A 297 -4.17 -18.89 14.93
CA ARG A 297 -3.61 -20.14 14.43
C ARG A 297 -3.63 -20.08 12.91
N THR A 298 -2.49 -19.74 12.34
CA THR A 298 -2.31 -19.75 10.90
C THR A 298 -2.40 -21.17 10.38
N ARG A 299 -3.07 -21.35 9.23
CA ARG A 299 -3.31 -22.67 8.66
C ARG A 299 -2.07 -23.14 7.91
N ASN A 300 -1.58 -24.33 8.25
CA ASN A 300 -0.60 -25.01 7.42
C ASN A 300 -1.31 -25.76 6.30
N LEU A 301 -1.08 -25.36 5.05
CA LEU A 301 -1.67 -26.03 3.89
C LEU A 301 -1.01 -27.39 3.66
N THR A 302 -1.81 -28.45 3.61
CA THR A 302 -1.36 -29.84 3.38
C THR A 302 -1.73 -30.37 1.98
N GLY A 303 -2.69 -29.73 1.31
CA GLY A 303 -3.22 -30.11 0.01
C GLY A 303 -4.72 -29.82 -0.10
N GLY A 304 -5.30 -30.09 -1.26
CA GLY A 304 -6.73 -29.93 -1.52
C GLY A 304 -7.03 -29.60 -2.98
N PRO A 305 -8.28 -29.21 -3.29
CA PRO A 305 -8.62 -28.61 -4.57
C PRO A 305 -7.82 -27.32 -4.79
N VAL A 306 -7.32 -27.12 -6.01
CA VAL A 306 -6.67 -25.87 -6.41
C VAL A 306 -7.68 -24.73 -6.36
N LYS A 307 -7.31 -23.62 -5.70
CA LYS A 307 -8.08 -22.36 -5.68
C LYS A 307 -7.36 -21.23 -6.38
N GLY A 308 -6.03 -21.31 -6.46
CA GLY A 308 -5.18 -20.34 -7.11
C GLY A 308 -5.23 -20.49 -8.62
N ILE A 309 -6.23 -19.86 -9.24
CA ILE A 309 -6.38 -19.76 -10.69
C ILE A 309 -6.09 -18.31 -11.06
N ALA A 310 -5.01 -18.05 -11.77
CA ALA A 310 -4.66 -16.69 -12.18
C ALA A 310 -4.88 -16.49 -13.68
N SER A 311 -5.39 -15.30 -14.03
CA SER A 311 -5.50 -14.78 -15.39
C SER A 311 -6.19 -15.72 -16.40
N PRO A 312 -7.40 -16.24 -16.10
CA PRO A 312 -8.15 -17.06 -17.04
C PRO A 312 -8.53 -16.27 -18.30
N VAL A 313 -8.40 -16.93 -19.46
CA VAL A 313 -8.82 -16.43 -20.77
C VAL A 313 -9.63 -17.50 -21.50
N VAL A 314 -10.47 -17.09 -22.45
CA VAL A 314 -11.41 -17.99 -23.14
C VAL A 314 -11.20 -17.87 -24.65
N SER A 315 -11.14 -19.00 -25.35
CA SER A 315 -11.07 -19.05 -26.82
C SER A 315 -12.45 -18.87 -27.46
N GLY A 316 -12.49 -18.61 -28.78
CA GLY A 316 -13.75 -18.48 -29.52
C GLY A 316 -14.66 -19.71 -29.47
N ASP A 317 -14.09 -20.90 -29.27
CA ASP A 317 -14.80 -22.18 -29.10
C ASP A 317 -15.00 -22.60 -27.63
N GLY A 318 -14.72 -21.70 -26.67
CA GLY A 318 -15.05 -21.90 -25.25
C GLY A 318 -14.03 -22.70 -24.44
N LYS A 319 -12.83 -23.00 -24.97
CA LYS A 319 -11.71 -23.51 -24.15
C LYS A 319 -11.23 -22.42 -23.21
N ILE A 320 -10.71 -22.79 -22.05
CA ILE A 320 -10.21 -21.84 -21.05
C ILE A 320 -8.73 -22.13 -20.78
N ALA A 321 -7.86 -21.12 -20.89
CA ALA A 321 -6.47 -21.21 -20.46
C ALA A 321 -6.25 -20.37 -19.20
N PHE A 322 -5.45 -20.86 -18.25
CA PHE A 322 -5.16 -20.15 -17.00
C PHE A 322 -3.85 -20.64 -16.38
N ARG A 323 -3.29 -19.87 -15.43
CA ARG A 323 -2.16 -20.31 -14.60
C ARG A 323 -2.64 -20.93 -13.29
N ALA A 324 -2.04 -22.04 -12.90
CA ALA A 324 -2.16 -22.63 -11.56
C ALA A 324 -0.89 -23.43 -11.22
N LEU A 325 -0.49 -23.50 -9.95
CA LEU A 325 0.62 -24.35 -9.49
C LEU A 325 1.94 -24.15 -10.29
N ASN A 326 2.28 -22.91 -10.63
CA ASN A 326 3.42 -22.52 -11.46
C ASN A 326 3.42 -23.19 -12.85
N ALA A 327 2.26 -23.28 -13.49
CA ALA A 327 2.10 -23.84 -14.82
C ALA A 327 0.86 -23.29 -15.53
N LEU A 328 0.88 -23.32 -16.86
CA LEU A 328 -0.30 -23.07 -17.68
C LEU A 328 -1.13 -24.36 -17.83
N TYR A 329 -2.45 -24.20 -17.77
CA TYR A 329 -3.42 -25.27 -17.97
C TYR A 329 -4.43 -24.89 -19.05
N LEU A 330 -4.87 -25.88 -19.83
CA LEU A 330 -5.97 -25.80 -20.78
C LEU A 330 -7.15 -26.62 -20.27
N LEU A 331 -8.28 -25.98 -20.07
CA LEU A 331 -9.54 -26.61 -19.73
C LEU A 331 -10.44 -26.68 -20.96
N SER A 332 -10.76 -27.89 -21.39
CA SER A 332 -11.69 -28.17 -22.49
C SER A 332 -12.51 -29.41 -22.17
N GLY A 333 -13.80 -29.42 -22.53
CA GLY A 333 -14.71 -30.55 -22.24
C GLY A 333 -14.78 -30.94 -20.75
N GLY A 334 -14.58 -29.99 -19.83
CA GLY A 334 -14.57 -30.23 -18.39
C GLY A 334 -13.30 -30.87 -17.82
N LYS A 335 -12.24 -31.02 -18.64
CA LYS A 335 -10.94 -31.58 -18.22
C LYS A 335 -9.83 -30.55 -18.36
N ALA A 336 -9.11 -30.29 -17.27
CA ALA A 336 -7.91 -29.46 -17.29
C ALA A 336 -6.66 -30.30 -17.61
N VAL A 337 -5.87 -29.87 -18.58
CA VAL A 337 -4.61 -30.48 -19.01
C VAL A 337 -3.47 -29.49 -18.79
N LYS A 338 -2.37 -29.95 -18.21
CA LYS A 338 -1.18 -29.14 -17.98
C LYS A 338 -0.46 -28.90 -19.32
N LEU A 339 -0.17 -27.65 -19.65
CA LEU A 339 0.53 -27.26 -20.88
C LEU A 339 2.02 -27.00 -20.65
N THR A 340 2.37 -26.33 -19.56
CA THR A 340 3.75 -25.97 -19.23
C THR A 340 4.15 -26.43 -17.82
N GLY A 341 5.42 -26.26 -17.46
CA GLY A 341 5.91 -26.52 -16.12
C GLY A 341 7.43 -26.43 -16.04
N GLY A 342 7.96 -26.57 -14.82
CA GLY A 342 9.40 -26.49 -14.57
C GLY A 342 9.72 -25.45 -13.51
N ARG A 343 10.96 -24.95 -13.53
CA ARG A 343 11.49 -24.00 -12.55
C ARG A 343 11.25 -22.53 -12.90
N TYR A 344 10.82 -22.26 -14.12
CA TYR A 344 10.55 -20.92 -14.64
C TYR A 344 9.10 -20.53 -14.37
N PHE A 345 8.83 -19.24 -14.48
CA PHE A 345 7.52 -18.66 -14.26
C PHE A 345 6.83 -18.40 -15.60
N ASP A 346 5.85 -19.25 -15.93
CA ASP A 346 5.01 -19.08 -17.10
C ASP A 346 3.67 -18.43 -16.70
N SER A 347 3.29 -17.31 -17.32
CA SER A 347 2.09 -16.55 -16.94
C SER A 347 1.34 -15.90 -18.09
N ASP A 348 0.13 -15.45 -17.77
CA ASP A 348 -0.70 -14.56 -18.58
C ASP A 348 -0.98 -15.07 -20.01
N PRO A 349 -1.58 -16.26 -20.17
CA PRO A 349 -1.90 -16.78 -21.50
C PRO A 349 -2.95 -15.92 -22.22
N ASP A 350 -2.90 -15.90 -23.55
CA ASP A 350 -3.98 -15.45 -24.43
C ASP A 350 -4.05 -16.33 -25.69
N PHE A 351 -5.27 -16.59 -26.18
CA PHE A 351 -5.47 -17.41 -27.38
C PHE A 351 -5.26 -16.61 -28.65
N SER A 352 -4.66 -17.24 -29.67
CA SER A 352 -4.81 -16.74 -31.03
C SER A 352 -6.30 -16.73 -31.42
N PRO A 353 -6.74 -15.84 -32.34
CA PRO A 353 -8.16 -15.75 -32.71
C PRO A 353 -8.77 -17.06 -33.22
N ASP A 354 -7.96 -17.90 -33.86
CA ASP A 354 -8.37 -19.24 -34.33
C ASP A 354 -8.39 -20.32 -33.23
N GLY A 355 -7.95 -19.98 -32.01
CA GLY A 355 -7.91 -20.86 -30.85
C GLY A 355 -6.91 -22.02 -30.95
N LYS A 356 -5.97 -21.97 -31.91
CA LYS A 356 -4.97 -23.04 -32.13
C LYS A 356 -3.65 -22.81 -31.40
N LYS A 357 -3.36 -21.57 -31.02
CA LYS A 357 -2.11 -21.19 -30.34
C LYS A 357 -2.39 -20.39 -29.08
N ILE A 358 -1.41 -20.37 -28.18
CA ILE A 358 -1.42 -19.51 -27.00
C ILE A 358 -0.13 -18.70 -26.97
N VAL A 359 -0.25 -17.38 -26.79
CA VAL A 359 0.88 -16.52 -26.40
C VAL A 359 0.91 -16.42 -24.88
N TYR A 360 2.09 -16.46 -24.27
CA TYR A 360 2.28 -16.33 -22.83
C TYR A 360 3.64 -15.71 -22.50
N ALA A 361 3.84 -15.25 -21.26
CA ALA A 361 5.12 -14.74 -20.79
C ALA A 361 5.90 -15.81 -20.02
N SER A 362 7.22 -15.91 -20.23
CA SER A 362 8.12 -16.81 -19.47
C SER A 362 9.48 -16.18 -19.17
N ASP A 363 9.99 -16.36 -17.95
CA ASP A 363 11.31 -15.85 -17.53
C ASP A 363 12.49 -16.78 -17.89
N ARG A 364 12.27 -17.78 -18.73
CA ARG A 364 13.27 -18.81 -19.09
C ARG A 364 14.52 -18.31 -19.80
N THR A 365 14.49 -17.11 -20.39
CA THR A 365 15.67 -16.45 -20.99
C THR A 365 16.41 -15.57 -19.98
N GLY A 366 15.95 -15.50 -18.72
CA GLY A 366 16.50 -14.63 -17.70
C GLY A 366 15.80 -13.29 -17.55
N VAL A 367 14.78 -12.99 -18.37
CA VAL A 367 13.77 -11.94 -18.15
C VAL A 367 12.47 -12.43 -18.78
N ALA A 368 11.29 -11.93 -18.36
CA ALA A 368 10.03 -12.33 -18.97
C ALA A 368 10.01 -11.97 -20.47
N GLN A 369 9.82 -12.95 -21.35
CA GLN A 369 9.68 -12.79 -22.80
C GLN A 369 8.42 -13.48 -23.29
N LEU A 370 7.94 -13.11 -24.48
CA LEU A 370 6.77 -13.76 -25.09
C LEU A 370 7.14 -15.09 -25.73
N TRP A 371 6.30 -16.10 -25.50
CA TRP A 371 6.41 -17.44 -26.09
C TRP A 371 5.09 -17.78 -26.77
N LEU A 372 5.18 -18.42 -27.93
CA LEU A 372 4.03 -18.92 -28.67
C LEU A 372 4.03 -20.45 -28.60
N ARG A 373 2.93 -21.01 -28.08
CA ARG A 373 2.70 -22.45 -28.02
C ARG A 373 1.71 -22.88 -29.08
N ASP A 374 2.07 -23.87 -29.88
CA ASP A 374 1.10 -24.58 -30.72
C ASP A 374 0.36 -25.64 -29.89
N LEU A 375 -0.97 -25.61 -29.88
CA LEU A 375 -1.77 -26.52 -29.06
C LEU A 375 -1.88 -27.93 -29.63
N ALA A 376 -1.59 -28.13 -30.91
CA ALA A 376 -1.63 -29.44 -31.55
C ALA A 376 -0.30 -30.19 -31.36
N SER A 377 0.83 -29.55 -31.66
CA SER A 377 2.16 -30.17 -31.49
C SER A 377 2.66 -30.09 -30.06
N GLY A 378 2.26 -29.06 -29.30
CA GLY A 378 2.80 -28.77 -27.98
C GLY A 378 4.21 -28.17 -28.00
N GLU A 379 4.66 -27.68 -29.15
CA GLU A 379 5.94 -26.98 -29.29
C GLU A 379 5.80 -25.51 -28.88
N ASP A 380 6.85 -24.98 -28.24
CA ASP A 380 6.97 -23.58 -27.88
C ASP A 380 8.05 -22.91 -28.76
N GLU A 381 7.76 -21.73 -29.29
CA GLU A 381 8.75 -20.86 -29.94
C GLU A 381 8.82 -19.50 -29.25
N LEU A 382 10.01 -18.89 -29.24
CA LEU A 382 10.19 -17.54 -28.74
C LEU A 382 9.55 -16.54 -29.72
N TYR A 383 8.76 -15.60 -29.22
CA TYR A 383 7.97 -14.67 -30.01
C TYR A 383 8.44 -13.23 -29.75
N ALA A 384 8.89 -12.54 -30.81
CA ALA A 384 9.21 -11.10 -30.78
C ALA A 384 10.09 -10.62 -29.60
N PRO A 385 11.33 -11.12 -29.44
CA PRO A 385 12.16 -10.78 -28.28
C PRO A 385 12.43 -9.28 -28.15
N ALA A 386 12.55 -8.80 -26.91
CA ALA A 386 12.78 -7.40 -26.56
C ALA A 386 13.82 -7.27 -25.43
N PRO A 387 14.51 -6.12 -25.31
CA PRO A 387 15.53 -5.92 -24.27
C PRO A 387 14.97 -5.93 -22.84
N HIS A 388 13.68 -5.67 -22.71
CA HIS A 388 12.96 -5.46 -21.46
C HIS A 388 11.92 -6.56 -21.21
N ALA A 389 11.35 -6.60 -20.01
CA ALA A 389 10.32 -7.59 -19.71
C ALA A 389 9.12 -7.44 -20.66
N GLN A 390 8.51 -8.55 -21.05
CA GLN A 390 7.25 -8.57 -21.79
C GLN A 390 6.25 -9.37 -20.97
N ILE A 391 5.24 -8.70 -20.42
CA ILE A 391 4.24 -9.31 -19.55
C ILE A 391 2.82 -9.03 -20.07
N THR A 392 1.88 -9.86 -19.64
CA THR A 392 0.44 -9.68 -19.93
C THR A 392 0.06 -9.60 -21.42
N PRO A 393 0.57 -10.50 -22.29
CA PRO A 393 0.32 -10.42 -23.73
C PRO A 393 -1.16 -10.58 -24.08
N ARG A 394 -1.57 -9.93 -25.17
CA ARG A 394 -2.91 -10.06 -25.78
C ARG A 394 -2.86 -10.01 -27.30
N PHE A 395 -3.43 -11.01 -27.94
CA PHE A 395 -3.57 -11.02 -29.40
C PHE A 395 -4.53 -9.93 -29.87
N SER A 396 -4.18 -9.30 -30.99
CA SER A 396 -5.13 -8.52 -31.77
C SER A 396 -6.21 -9.43 -32.36
N PRO A 397 -7.42 -8.90 -32.67
CA PRO A 397 -8.53 -9.72 -33.18
C PRO A 397 -8.24 -10.45 -34.51
N ASP A 398 -7.31 -9.92 -35.32
CA ASP A 398 -6.85 -10.52 -36.56
C ASP A 398 -5.65 -11.48 -36.36
N GLY A 399 -5.08 -11.54 -35.16
CA GLY A 399 -3.98 -12.44 -34.78
C GLY A 399 -2.61 -12.03 -35.32
N THR A 400 -2.50 -10.86 -35.96
CA THR A 400 -1.26 -10.39 -36.58
C THR A 400 -0.33 -9.68 -35.59
N ARG A 401 -0.88 -9.16 -34.49
CA ARG A 401 -0.16 -8.36 -33.50
C ARG A 401 -0.41 -8.87 -32.08
N VAL A 402 0.53 -8.55 -31.19
CA VAL A 402 0.38 -8.77 -29.74
C VAL A 402 0.65 -7.46 -29.00
N ALA A 403 -0.29 -7.06 -28.14
CA ALA A 403 -0.07 -5.99 -27.15
C ALA A 403 0.47 -6.59 -25.85
N TYR A 404 1.41 -5.91 -25.19
CA TYR A 404 1.98 -6.33 -23.91
C TYR A 404 2.39 -5.12 -23.06
N LEU A 405 2.65 -5.34 -21.78
CA LEU A 405 3.25 -4.35 -20.89
C LEU A 405 4.73 -4.67 -20.67
N ASP A 406 5.55 -3.63 -20.51
CA ASP A 406 6.93 -3.79 -20.01
C ASP A 406 7.03 -3.73 -18.48
N GLN A 407 8.25 -3.73 -17.93
CA GLN A 407 8.47 -3.67 -16.48
C GLN A 407 7.95 -2.39 -15.82
N ASP A 408 7.91 -1.29 -16.58
CA ASP A 408 7.53 0.05 -16.10
C ASP A 408 6.04 0.34 -16.35
N GLY A 409 5.33 -0.58 -17.02
CA GLY A 409 3.91 -0.47 -17.32
C GLY A 409 3.62 0.31 -18.60
N GLN A 410 4.60 0.51 -19.48
CA GLN A 410 4.33 1.04 -20.82
C GLN A 410 3.65 -0.03 -21.67
N VAL A 411 2.69 0.37 -22.50
CA VAL A 411 2.04 -0.53 -23.45
C VAL A 411 2.82 -0.56 -24.75
N TRP A 412 3.12 -1.75 -25.24
CA TRP A 412 3.79 -2.00 -26.51
C TRP A 412 2.92 -2.87 -27.41
N VAL A 413 3.08 -2.70 -28.72
CA VAL A 413 2.53 -3.59 -29.75
C VAL A 413 3.66 -4.14 -30.61
N THR A 414 3.59 -5.42 -30.98
CA THR A 414 4.54 -6.07 -31.88
C THR A 414 3.85 -6.96 -32.90
N ASP A 415 4.44 -7.10 -34.09
CA ASP A 415 4.02 -7.95 -35.21
C ASP A 415 5.00 -9.12 -35.50
N ARG A 416 5.86 -9.46 -34.52
CA ARG A 416 7.03 -10.37 -34.60
C ARG A 416 8.32 -9.76 -35.14
N GLN A 417 8.25 -8.79 -36.04
CA GLN A 417 9.45 -8.20 -36.66
C GLN A 417 9.81 -6.86 -36.02
N THR A 418 8.77 -6.08 -35.76
CA THR A 418 8.86 -4.73 -35.23
C THR A 418 8.07 -4.60 -33.93
N ARG A 419 8.40 -3.61 -33.13
CA ARG A 419 7.62 -3.19 -31.95
C ARG A 419 7.45 -1.69 -31.92
N ARG A 420 6.34 -1.22 -31.37
CA ARG A 420 6.02 0.20 -31.21
C ARG A 420 5.40 0.47 -29.83
N GLN A 421 5.87 1.53 -29.18
CA GLN A 421 5.34 2.00 -27.90
C GLN A 421 4.02 2.75 -28.12
N LEU A 422 3.02 2.46 -27.29
CA LEU A 422 1.68 3.05 -27.37
C LEU A 422 1.40 4.09 -26.27
N THR A 423 2.00 3.96 -25.09
CA THR A 423 1.70 4.84 -23.93
C THR A 423 2.99 5.32 -23.27
N PRO A 424 2.95 6.43 -22.51
CA PRO A 424 4.03 6.72 -21.56
C PRO A 424 4.06 5.67 -20.45
N THR A 425 5.01 5.80 -19.53
CA THR A 425 5.04 5.01 -18.29
C THR A 425 3.73 5.16 -17.53
N LEU A 426 3.10 4.04 -17.18
CA LEU A 426 1.87 4.01 -16.40
C LEU A 426 2.15 3.31 -15.07
N PHE A 427 1.67 3.90 -13.97
CA PHE A 427 1.86 3.29 -12.65
C PHE A 427 0.95 2.07 -12.45
N GLN A 428 1.53 0.88 -12.68
CA GLN A 428 0.87 -0.42 -12.47
C GLN A 428 -0.49 -0.51 -13.16
N PRO A 429 -0.54 -0.39 -14.50
CA PRO A 429 -1.79 -0.45 -15.23
C PRO A 429 -2.32 -1.88 -15.29
N GLY A 430 -3.50 -2.03 -15.86
CA GLY A 430 -4.12 -3.31 -16.14
C GLY A 430 -3.71 -3.92 -17.45
N ARG A 431 -4.21 -5.13 -17.68
CA ARG A 431 -3.96 -5.86 -18.93
C ARG A 431 -4.61 -5.12 -20.12
N PRO A 432 -3.92 -5.03 -21.27
CA PRO A 432 -4.52 -4.52 -22.50
C PRO A 432 -5.76 -5.33 -22.93
N THR A 433 -6.63 -4.71 -23.72
CA THR A 433 -7.70 -5.35 -24.48
C THR A 433 -7.90 -4.58 -25.79
N TRP A 434 -8.38 -5.26 -26.83
CA TRP A 434 -8.54 -4.69 -28.16
C TRP A 434 -10.01 -4.40 -28.49
N SER A 435 -10.26 -3.31 -29.22
CA SER A 435 -11.49 -3.17 -30.00
C SER A 435 -11.54 -4.25 -31.08
N LYS A 436 -12.74 -4.62 -31.52
CA LYS A 436 -12.94 -5.68 -32.53
C LYS A 436 -12.20 -5.43 -33.85
N ASP A 437 -12.10 -4.18 -34.28
CA ASP A 437 -11.38 -3.79 -35.50
C ASP A 437 -9.85 -3.71 -35.31
N GLY A 438 -9.36 -3.88 -34.09
CA GLY A 438 -7.94 -3.75 -33.76
C GLY A 438 -7.42 -2.31 -33.87
N GLY A 439 -8.30 -1.31 -33.91
CA GLY A 439 -7.97 0.11 -34.02
C GLY A 439 -7.83 0.84 -32.67
N THR A 440 -8.31 0.26 -31.58
CA THR A 440 -8.21 0.82 -30.23
C THR A 440 -7.67 -0.22 -29.25
N VAL A 441 -6.76 0.20 -28.38
CA VAL A 441 -6.30 -0.58 -27.21
C VAL A 441 -6.83 0.09 -25.94
N ALA A 442 -7.42 -0.67 -25.03
CA ALA A 442 -7.87 -0.16 -23.74
C ALA A 442 -7.28 -0.96 -22.57
N LEU A 443 -7.17 -0.33 -21.41
CA LEU A 443 -6.70 -0.94 -20.16
C LEU A 443 -7.16 -0.14 -18.93
N ALA A 444 -7.03 -0.71 -17.74
CA ALA A 444 -7.27 0.02 -16.50
C ALA A 444 -6.03 0.86 -16.12
N ALA A 445 -6.20 2.13 -15.77
CA ALA A 445 -5.12 3.00 -15.31
C ALA A 445 -5.59 3.92 -14.18
N VAL A 446 -4.69 4.29 -13.27
CA VAL A 446 -5.02 5.24 -12.18
C VAL A 446 -5.13 6.65 -12.72
N LYS A 447 -6.15 7.39 -12.24
CA LYS A 447 -6.25 8.84 -12.40
C LYS A 447 -6.33 9.51 -11.03
N PRO A 448 -5.22 10.09 -10.52
CA PRO A 448 -5.22 10.86 -9.29
C PRO A 448 -6.15 12.08 -9.35
N PHE A 449 -6.64 12.54 -8.20
CA PHE A 449 -7.48 13.73 -8.12
C PHE A 449 -6.68 15.05 -8.06
N SER A 450 -5.43 14.99 -7.62
CA SER A 450 -4.56 16.17 -7.39
C SER A 450 -3.09 15.78 -7.40
N ARG A 451 -2.16 16.73 -7.51
CA ARG A 451 -0.72 16.47 -7.37
C ARG A 451 -0.30 16.31 -5.91
N ARG A 452 -1.06 16.86 -4.95
CA ARG A 452 -0.73 16.78 -3.52
C ARG A 452 -0.97 15.40 -2.92
N PHE A 453 -2.03 14.70 -3.33
CA PHE A 453 -2.34 13.34 -2.90
C PHE A 453 -2.53 12.42 -4.10
N ARG A 454 -1.80 11.31 -4.09
CA ARG A 454 -1.69 10.37 -5.22
C ARG A 454 -2.93 9.51 -5.44
N GLU A 455 -3.78 9.36 -4.43
CA GLU A 455 -4.97 8.51 -4.49
C GLU A 455 -6.03 9.07 -5.45
N GLY A 456 -6.63 8.18 -6.24
CA GLY A 456 -7.69 8.52 -7.18
C GLY A 456 -8.56 7.32 -7.54
N THR A 457 -9.00 7.21 -8.79
CA THR A 457 -9.79 6.06 -9.25
C THR A 457 -9.07 5.31 -10.36
N SER A 458 -9.26 3.98 -10.41
CA SER A 458 -8.86 3.18 -11.56
C SER A 458 -9.93 3.32 -12.65
N GLN A 459 -9.54 3.91 -13.77
CA GLN A 459 -10.39 4.28 -14.90
C GLN A 459 -10.01 3.49 -16.16
N ILE A 460 -10.85 3.57 -17.19
CA ILE A 460 -10.55 3.01 -18.51
C ILE A 460 -9.71 4.02 -19.28
N LEU A 461 -8.48 3.64 -19.63
CA LEU A 461 -7.62 4.37 -20.55
C LEU A 461 -7.73 3.71 -21.93
N SER A 462 -8.10 4.48 -22.95
CA SER A 462 -8.12 4.04 -24.35
C SER A 462 -7.06 4.77 -25.17
N VAL A 463 -6.44 4.04 -26.10
CA VAL A 463 -5.48 4.53 -27.09
C VAL A 463 -6.06 4.27 -28.49
N ASP A 464 -6.34 5.34 -29.25
CA ASP A 464 -6.71 5.24 -30.67
C ASP A 464 -5.43 5.06 -31.51
N LEU A 465 -5.32 3.95 -32.24
CA LEU A 465 -4.09 3.61 -32.98
C LEU A 465 -3.97 4.32 -34.34
N ALA A 466 -4.99 5.07 -34.76
CA ALA A 466 -4.90 5.92 -35.95
C ALA A 466 -4.38 7.31 -35.59
N SER A 467 -4.88 7.90 -34.50
CA SER A 467 -4.49 9.25 -34.06
C SER A 467 -3.38 9.28 -33.00
N GLY A 468 -3.21 8.22 -32.23
CA GLY A 468 -2.39 8.24 -31.01
C GLY A 468 -3.02 9.04 -29.87
N GLU A 469 -4.35 9.19 -29.83
CA GLU A 469 -5.03 9.90 -28.75
C GLU A 469 -5.21 9.01 -27.51
N LEU A 470 -4.91 9.56 -26.32
CA LEU A 470 -5.20 8.96 -25.01
C LEU A 470 -6.48 9.54 -24.42
N LYS A 471 -7.41 8.68 -24.00
CA LYS A 471 -8.66 9.09 -23.34
C LYS A 471 -8.94 8.30 -22.07
N TYR A 472 -9.11 9.02 -20.96
CA TYR A 472 -9.61 8.48 -19.70
C TYR A 472 -11.14 8.53 -19.65
N THR A 473 -11.77 7.40 -19.30
CA THR A 473 -13.21 7.26 -19.09
C THR A 473 -13.46 6.63 -17.72
N GLU A 474 -14.26 7.29 -16.88
CA GLU A 474 -14.70 6.71 -15.62
C GLU A 474 -15.60 5.50 -15.88
N PRO A 475 -15.41 4.36 -15.19
CA PRO A 475 -16.27 3.18 -15.38
C PRO A 475 -17.70 3.49 -14.94
N MET A 476 -17.85 4.26 -13.88
CA MET A 476 -19.08 4.87 -13.38
C MET A 476 -18.69 6.15 -12.62
N PRO A 477 -19.60 7.14 -12.48
CA PRO A 477 -19.29 8.40 -11.79
C PRO A 477 -18.67 8.16 -10.40
N PHE A 478 -17.43 8.59 -10.21
CA PHE A 478 -16.68 8.51 -8.94
C PHE A 478 -16.52 7.08 -8.41
N ARG A 479 -16.57 6.07 -9.29
CA ARG A 479 -16.25 4.69 -8.96
C ARG A 479 -14.94 4.28 -9.61
N SER A 480 -14.32 3.29 -9.00
CA SER A 480 -13.06 2.70 -9.48
C SER A 480 -13.31 1.27 -9.92
N ILE A 481 -12.66 0.86 -11.01
CA ILE A 481 -12.48 -0.56 -11.29
C ILE A 481 -11.85 -1.21 -10.05
N ALA A 482 -12.36 -2.37 -9.66
CA ALA A 482 -12.13 -2.96 -8.35
C ALA A 482 -10.66 -3.30 -8.10
N THR A 483 -9.92 -3.77 -9.12
CA THR A 483 -8.46 -3.81 -9.19
C THR A 483 -8.02 -3.51 -10.62
N ARG A 484 -6.75 -3.13 -10.84
CA ARG A 484 -6.26 -2.95 -12.21
C ARG A 484 -5.77 -4.25 -12.84
N GLY A 485 -5.55 -5.33 -12.08
CA GLY A 485 -4.96 -6.58 -12.60
C GLY A 485 -5.74 -7.21 -13.77
N ASP A 486 -6.80 -7.95 -13.46
CA ASP A 486 -7.56 -8.76 -14.43
C ASP A 486 -9.08 -8.41 -14.44
N ASP A 487 -9.49 -7.37 -13.72
CA ASP A 487 -10.90 -7.00 -13.49
C ASP A 487 -11.52 -6.12 -14.60
N GLY A 488 -10.86 -6.07 -15.75
CA GLY A 488 -11.26 -5.29 -16.93
C GLY A 488 -10.60 -3.92 -17.02
N PRO A 489 -10.92 -3.14 -18.07
CA PRO A 489 -11.96 -3.40 -19.07
C PRO A 489 -11.65 -4.59 -19.99
N VAL A 490 -12.69 -5.30 -20.45
CA VAL A 490 -12.57 -6.38 -21.45
C VAL A 490 -13.65 -6.22 -22.51
N TRP A 491 -13.24 -6.11 -23.77
CA TRP A 491 -14.15 -5.99 -24.92
C TRP A 491 -14.84 -7.31 -25.27
N SER A 492 -16.12 -7.26 -25.63
CA SER A 492 -16.84 -8.40 -26.18
C SER A 492 -16.30 -8.76 -27.57
N PRO A 493 -16.27 -10.06 -27.95
CA PRO A 493 -15.78 -10.48 -29.26
C PRO A 493 -16.51 -9.83 -30.44
N ASP A 494 -17.79 -9.47 -30.28
CA ASP A 494 -18.56 -8.78 -31.32
C ASP A 494 -18.35 -7.26 -31.36
N GLY A 495 -17.61 -6.70 -30.41
CA GLY A 495 -17.24 -5.29 -30.36
C GLY A 495 -18.32 -4.35 -29.81
N ARG A 496 -19.41 -4.87 -29.23
CA ARG A 496 -20.56 -4.06 -28.82
C ARG A 496 -20.58 -3.70 -27.35
N LEU A 497 -19.87 -4.45 -26.51
CA LEU A 497 -19.89 -4.32 -25.05
C LEU A 497 -18.48 -4.26 -24.49
N VAL A 498 -18.32 -3.54 -23.38
CA VAL A 498 -17.16 -3.64 -22.49
C VAL A 498 -17.63 -4.12 -21.12
N ALA A 499 -16.89 -5.07 -20.53
CA ALA A 499 -17.12 -5.57 -19.19
C ALA A 499 -16.02 -5.11 -18.21
N PHE A 500 -16.39 -4.84 -16.97
CA PHE A 500 -15.46 -4.49 -15.88
C PHE A 500 -16.07 -4.82 -14.50
N VAL A 501 -15.23 -4.90 -13.47
CA VAL A 501 -15.66 -5.11 -12.08
C VAL A 501 -15.62 -3.79 -11.31
N VAL A 502 -16.72 -3.43 -10.67
CA VAL A 502 -16.81 -2.30 -9.73
C VAL A 502 -17.63 -2.74 -8.53
N GLU A 503 -17.20 -2.34 -7.33
CA GLU A 503 -17.81 -2.76 -6.05
C GLU A 503 -17.92 -4.29 -5.92
N SER A 504 -16.90 -5.00 -6.43
CA SER A 504 -16.75 -6.46 -6.36
C SER A 504 -17.79 -7.27 -7.15
N VAL A 505 -18.52 -6.64 -8.08
CA VAL A 505 -19.46 -7.28 -9.01
C VAL A 505 -19.21 -6.82 -10.45
N ALA A 506 -19.63 -7.61 -11.43
CA ALA A 506 -19.42 -7.31 -12.84
C ALA A 506 -20.52 -6.42 -13.42
N TRP A 507 -20.09 -5.54 -14.31
CA TRP A 507 -20.90 -4.61 -15.08
C TRP A 507 -20.55 -4.73 -16.56
N VAL A 508 -21.53 -4.46 -17.42
CA VAL A 508 -21.33 -4.33 -18.87
C VAL A 508 -21.91 -3.01 -19.36
N VAL A 509 -21.31 -2.42 -20.38
CA VAL A 509 -21.77 -1.17 -21.00
C VAL A 509 -21.68 -1.25 -22.53
N PRO A 510 -22.70 -0.76 -23.27
CA PRO A 510 -22.62 -0.67 -24.72
C PRO A 510 -21.60 0.38 -25.16
N VAL A 511 -20.82 0.06 -26.19
CA VAL A 511 -19.78 0.93 -26.74
C VAL A 511 -19.82 1.01 -28.27
N ASP A 512 -19.27 2.09 -28.82
CA ASP A 512 -18.90 2.16 -30.25
C ASP A 512 -17.52 1.53 -30.51
N ALA A 513 -17.06 1.54 -31.76
CA ALA A 513 -15.76 0.99 -32.16
C ALA A 513 -14.54 1.62 -31.46
N LYS A 514 -14.68 2.84 -30.92
CA LYS A 514 -13.63 3.54 -30.15
C LYS A 514 -13.73 3.31 -28.64
N GLY A 515 -14.74 2.55 -28.19
CA GLY A 515 -14.99 2.30 -26.77
C GLY A 515 -15.76 3.43 -26.07
N THR A 516 -16.36 4.36 -26.81
CA THR A 516 -17.20 5.41 -26.21
C THR A 516 -18.53 4.81 -25.76
N PHE A 517 -18.88 5.06 -24.50
CA PHE A 517 -20.11 4.54 -23.91
C PHE A 517 -21.35 5.09 -24.64
N GLN A 518 -22.26 4.19 -25.01
CA GLN A 518 -23.52 4.48 -25.69
C GLN A 518 -24.73 4.41 -24.74
N GLY A 519 -24.48 4.30 -23.44
CA GLY A 519 -25.49 4.18 -22.39
C GLY A 519 -24.85 3.96 -21.02
N GLU A 520 -25.69 3.74 -20.01
CA GLU A 520 -25.22 3.49 -18.65
C GLU A 520 -24.77 2.03 -18.44
N PRO A 521 -23.72 1.80 -17.62
CA PRO A 521 -23.33 0.46 -17.21
C PRO A 521 -24.47 -0.30 -16.50
N ARG A 522 -24.59 -1.59 -16.80
CA ARG A 522 -25.58 -2.49 -16.22
C ARG A 522 -24.90 -3.63 -15.48
N GLN A 523 -25.30 -3.87 -14.23
CA GLN A 523 -24.81 -4.99 -13.42
C GLN A 523 -25.26 -6.32 -14.02
N VAL A 524 -24.36 -7.31 -14.02
CA VAL A 524 -24.62 -8.66 -14.57
C VAL A 524 -24.36 -9.79 -13.57
N THR A 525 -23.64 -9.53 -12.47
CA THR A 525 -23.47 -10.51 -11.38
C THR A 525 -23.87 -9.92 -10.04
N HIS A 526 -24.24 -10.78 -9.09
CA HIS A 526 -24.62 -10.41 -7.71
C HIS A 526 -23.76 -11.11 -6.64
N GLU A 527 -22.62 -11.64 -7.07
CA GLU A 527 -21.62 -12.29 -6.23
C GLU A 527 -20.24 -11.72 -6.53
N VAL A 528 -19.25 -12.01 -5.67
CA VAL A 528 -17.86 -11.61 -5.90
C VAL A 528 -17.43 -12.03 -7.30
N THR A 529 -17.03 -11.07 -8.12
CA THR A 529 -16.54 -11.31 -9.47
C THR A 529 -15.16 -10.70 -9.61
N ASP A 530 -14.21 -11.52 -10.09
CA ASP A 530 -12.84 -11.12 -10.39
C ASP A 530 -12.38 -11.75 -11.71
N SER A 531 -11.34 -11.18 -12.34
CA SER A 531 -10.67 -11.78 -13.51
C SER A 531 -11.63 -12.14 -14.66
N LEU A 532 -12.16 -11.12 -15.33
CA LEU A 532 -13.20 -11.26 -16.36
C LEU A 532 -12.64 -11.78 -17.69
N ALA A 533 -13.38 -12.66 -18.33
CA ALA A 533 -13.20 -13.04 -19.73
C ALA A 533 -14.56 -13.28 -20.40
N TRP A 534 -14.67 -12.97 -21.70
CA TRP A 534 -15.89 -13.22 -22.46
C TRP A 534 -15.96 -14.68 -22.92
N HIS A 535 -17.14 -15.30 -22.83
CA HIS A 535 -17.42 -16.58 -23.45
C HIS A 535 -18.50 -16.38 -24.52
N GLY A 536 -18.09 -16.23 -25.78
CA GLY A 536 -18.97 -15.65 -26.80
C GLY A 536 -19.22 -14.16 -26.50
N SER A 537 -20.33 -13.62 -26.99
CA SER A 537 -20.69 -12.20 -26.77
C SER A 537 -21.84 -12.01 -25.77
N ASP A 538 -22.31 -13.09 -25.14
CA ASP A 538 -23.53 -13.14 -24.32
C ASP A 538 -23.29 -13.74 -22.92
N ALA A 539 -22.05 -14.08 -22.58
CA ALA A 539 -21.68 -14.59 -21.26
C ALA A 539 -20.27 -14.18 -20.83
N LEU A 540 -20.07 -14.11 -19.51
CA LEU A 540 -18.80 -13.84 -18.86
C LEU A 540 -18.33 -15.07 -18.09
N VAL A 541 -17.06 -15.41 -18.22
CA VAL A 541 -16.32 -16.30 -17.33
C VAL A 541 -15.53 -15.44 -16.34
N TYR A 542 -15.52 -15.86 -15.08
CA TYR A 542 -14.88 -15.12 -14.00
C TYR A 542 -14.51 -16.02 -12.82
N LEU A 543 -13.76 -15.46 -11.89
CA LEU A 543 -13.42 -16.09 -10.62
C LEU A 543 -14.33 -15.59 -9.49
N ASN A 544 -14.78 -16.53 -8.67
CA ASN A 544 -15.54 -16.28 -7.45
C ASN A 544 -14.95 -17.16 -6.34
N ASN A 545 -14.22 -16.55 -5.41
CA ASN A 545 -13.68 -17.21 -4.21
C ASN A 545 -12.97 -18.56 -4.48
N GLY A 546 -12.21 -18.62 -5.58
CA GLY A 546 -11.44 -19.81 -5.98
C GLY A 546 -12.19 -20.78 -6.89
N ARG A 547 -13.34 -20.38 -7.43
CA ARG A 547 -14.12 -21.15 -8.41
C ARG A 547 -14.16 -20.41 -9.74
N LEU A 548 -14.05 -21.14 -10.85
CA LEU A 548 -14.43 -20.64 -12.17
C LEU A 548 -15.95 -20.65 -12.30
N ARG A 549 -16.51 -19.51 -12.70
CA ARG A 549 -17.94 -19.29 -12.87
C ARG A 549 -18.22 -18.81 -14.29
N LYS A 550 -19.44 -19.04 -14.77
CA LYS A 550 -19.98 -18.48 -16.00
C LYS A 550 -21.31 -17.81 -15.69
N SER A 551 -21.49 -16.56 -16.10
CA SER A 551 -22.77 -15.85 -16.04
C SER A 551 -23.20 -15.46 -17.44
N THR A 552 -24.45 -15.72 -17.80
CA THR A 552 -25.10 -15.06 -18.94
C THR A 552 -25.41 -13.59 -18.58
N LEU A 553 -25.60 -12.74 -19.59
CA LEU A 553 -25.85 -11.31 -19.38
C LEU A 553 -27.20 -10.98 -18.70
N ASP A 554 -28.12 -11.94 -18.65
CA ASP A 554 -29.41 -11.88 -17.94
C ASP A 554 -29.34 -12.43 -16.49
N GLY A 555 -28.16 -12.87 -16.04
CA GLY A 555 -27.88 -13.23 -14.64
C GLY A 555 -27.92 -14.73 -14.34
N GLY A 556 -28.03 -15.61 -15.33
CA GLY A 556 -27.94 -17.06 -15.15
C GLY A 556 -26.51 -17.50 -14.84
N VAL A 557 -26.25 -18.06 -13.64
CA VAL A 557 -24.89 -18.41 -13.19
C VAL A 557 -24.68 -19.93 -13.07
N THR A 558 -23.54 -20.41 -13.57
CA THR A 558 -23.09 -21.82 -13.46
C THR A 558 -21.63 -21.91 -12.99
N THR A 559 -21.25 -23.06 -12.41
CA THR A 559 -19.86 -23.33 -12.01
C THR A 559 -19.16 -24.17 -13.06
N ILE A 560 -17.98 -23.73 -13.50
CA ILE A 560 -17.10 -24.51 -14.38
C ILE A 560 -16.13 -25.31 -13.51
N ARG A 561 -16.18 -26.64 -13.60
CA ARG A 561 -15.28 -27.52 -12.83
C ARG A 561 -13.98 -27.75 -13.60
N HIS A 562 -12.84 -27.57 -12.94
CA HIS A 562 -11.50 -27.85 -13.51
C HIS A 562 -10.87 -29.15 -12.95
N GLY A 563 -11.30 -29.62 -11.77
CA GLY A 563 -10.88 -30.91 -11.21
C GLY A 563 -9.43 -30.98 -10.69
N LEU A 564 -8.69 -29.87 -10.70
CA LEU A 564 -7.30 -29.86 -10.23
C LEU A 564 -7.20 -29.97 -8.71
N THR A 565 -6.26 -30.78 -8.25
CA THR A 565 -5.90 -30.94 -6.85
C THR A 565 -4.38 -30.88 -6.68
N TRP A 566 -3.93 -30.56 -5.48
CA TRP A 566 -2.52 -30.56 -5.13
C TRP A 566 -2.33 -31.13 -3.72
N ARG A 567 -1.10 -31.56 -3.42
CA ARG A 567 -0.70 -32.00 -2.09
C ARG A 567 0.72 -31.56 -1.82
N ARG A 568 1.04 -31.32 -0.55
CA ARG A 568 2.42 -31.08 -0.13
C ARG A 568 3.25 -32.35 -0.41
N PRO A 569 4.46 -32.23 -0.99
CA PRO A 569 5.39 -33.34 -1.09
C PRO A 569 5.71 -33.96 0.28
N LYS A 570 6.09 -35.23 0.31
CA LYS A 570 6.64 -35.82 1.54
C LYS A 570 7.93 -35.08 1.88
N ALA A 571 8.11 -34.76 3.17
CA ALA A 571 9.36 -34.20 3.63
C ALA A 571 10.50 -35.20 3.41
N PRO A 572 11.75 -34.73 3.26
CA PRO A 572 12.91 -35.61 3.22
C PRO A 572 12.96 -36.54 4.43
N GLU A 573 13.53 -37.74 4.23
CA GLU A 573 13.86 -38.66 5.32
C GLU A 573 14.82 -38.02 6.33
N ARG A 574 15.06 -38.72 7.45
CA ARG A 574 15.94 -38.27 8.52
C ARG A 574 17.31 -37.84 7.98
N ARG A 575 17.78 -36.66 8.40
CA ARG A 575 19.11 -36.12 8.11
C ARG A 575 19.79 -35.62 9.38
N VAL A 576 21.08 -35.88 9.50
CA VAL A 576 21.96 -35.32 10.53
C VAL A 576 22.81 -34.22 9.89
N ILE A 577 22.69 -33.01 10.42
CA ILE A 577 23.49 -31.85 10.00
C ILE A 577 24.47 -31.50 11.11
N HIS A 578 25.77 -31.61 10.83
CA HIS A 578 26.81 -31.16 11.76
C HIS A 578 27.06 -29.67 11.55
N VAL A 579 26.94 -28.86 12.60
CA VAL A 579 27.19 -27.43 12.60
C VAL A 579 28.30 -27.05 13.58
N GLY A 580 29.16 -26.11 13.18
CA GLY A 580 30.20 -25.58 14.08
C GLY A 580 29.62 -24.79 15.23
N ALA A 581 28.50 -24.09 14.98
CA ALA A 581 27.73 -23.40 15.99
C ALA A 581 26.25 -23.27 15.62
N TYR A 582 25.39 -22.99 16.60
CA TYR A 582 24.02 -22.58 16.35
C TYR A 582 23.48 -21.59 17.38
N TRP A 583 22.53 -20.76 16.94
CA TRP A 583 21.69 -19.92 17.79
C TRP A 583 20.28 -20.49 17.79
N ASP A 584 19.68 -20.68 18.97
CA ASP A 584 18.35 -21.28 19.10
C ASP A 584 17.19 -20.28 18.93
N GLY A 585 17.50 -19.00 18.72
CA GLY A 585 16.53 -17.89 18.59
C GLY A 585 16.33 -17.08 19.87
N GLU A 586 16.90 -17.49 21.01
CA GLU A 586 16.74 -16.80 22.29
C GLU A 586 18.03 -16.68 23.11
N ALA A 587 19.00 -17.59 22.96
CA ALA A 587 20.23 -17.59 23.74
C ALA A 587 21.05 -16.29 23.56
N HIS A 588 21.82 -15.92 24.58
CA HIS A 588 22.75 -14.79 24.54
C HIS A 588 24.07 -15.12 23.82
N GLU A 589 24.42 -16.40 23.76
CA GLU A 589 25.65 -16.91 23.16
C GLU A 589 25.34 -18.06 22.19
N LEU A 590 26.26 -18.31 21.26
CA LEU A 590 26.18 -19.44 20.36
C LEU A 590 26.52 -20.75 21.09
N LYS A 591 25.73 -21.78 20.82
CA LYS A 591 26.06 -23.16 21.19
C LYS A 591 26.97 -23.75 20.10
N ARG A 592 27.90 -24.64 20.45
CA ARG A 592 29.00 -25.08 19.58
C ARG A 592 28.91 -26.58 19.29
N ASP A 593 29.49 -26.98 18.16
CA ASP A 593 29.78 -28.37 17.76
C ASP A 593 28.62 -29.35 17.99
N ALA A 594 27.56 -29.17 17.20
CA ALA A 594 26.30 -29.87 17.39
C ALA A 594 25.83 -30.58 16.13
N ASP A 595 25.14 -31.70 16.32
CA ASP A 595 24.30 -32.32 15.31
C ASP A 595 22.87 -31.80 15.47
N ILE A 596 22.30 -31.24 14.40
CA ILE A 596 20.87 -30.96 14.27
C ILE A 596 20.26 -32.13 13.49
N VAL A 597 19.43 -32.93 14.15
CA VAL A 597 18.73 -34.04 13.52
C VAL A 597 17.39 -33.54 13.01
N VAL A 598 17.19 -33.61 11.69
CA VAL A 598 15.96 -33.22 11.03
C VAL A 598 15.21 -34.45 10.55
N GLU A 599 13.94 -34.58 10.89
CA GLU A 599 13.09 -35.69 10.46
C GLU A 599 11.68 -35.17 10.17
N ASN A 600 11.07 -35.65 9.07
CA ASN A 600 9.72 -35.23 8.65
C ASN A 600 9.54 -33.69 8.57
N GLY A 601 10.61 -32.99 8.16
CA GLY A 601 10.61 -31.54 8.00
C GLY A 601 10.69 -30.73 9.30
N LYS A 602 11.03 -31.37 10.43
CA LYS A 602 11.18 -30.75 11.74
C LYS A 602 12.52 -31.09 12.36
N VAL A 603 13.00 -30.24 13.26
CA VAL A 603 14.10 -30.59 14.16
C VAL A 603 13.57 -31.62 15.15
N GLU A 604 14.11 -32.83 15.11
CA GLU A 604 13.75 -33.91 16.03
C GLU A 604 14.57 -33.82 17.32
N GLU A 605 15.88 -33.65 17.16
CA GLU A 605 16.84 -33.62 18.26
C GLU A 605 17.98 -32.66 17.93
N ILE A 606 18.57 -32.05 18.97
CA ILE A 606 19.85 -31.37 18.88
C ILE A 606 20.76 -32.01 19.92
N ARG A 607 21.96 -32.42 19.51
CA ARG A 607 22.89 -33.17 20.37
C ARG A 607 24.34 -32.77 20.07
N PRO A 608 25.30 -33.03 20.97
CA PRO A 608 26.71 -32.89 20.65
C PRO A 608 27.09 -33.71 19.42
N HIS A 609 27.98 -33.20 18.57
CA HIS A 609 28.40 -33.88 17.35
C HIS A 609 28.98 -35.27 17.63
N ARG A 610 28.57 -36.27 16.83
CA ARG A 610 29.10 -37.64 16.90
C ARG A 610 29.21 -38.27 15.51
N GLY A 611 30.40 -38.72 15.15
CA GLY A 611 30.61 -39.55 13.96
C GLY A 611 30.40 -38.78 12.65
N LYS A 612 29.82 -39.43 11.65
CA LYS A 612 29.61 -38.83 10.32
C LYS A 612 28.21 -38.20 10.23
N ALA A 613 28.13 -36.99 9.70
CA ALA A 613 26.87 -36.31 9.35
C ALA A 613 26.53 -36.47 7.86
N ASP A 614 25.24 -36.34 7.53
CA ASP A 614 24.74 -36.35 6.15
C ASP A 614 25.04 -35.04 5.42
N VAL A 615 25.04 -33.94 6.18
CA VAL A 615 25.40 -32.60 5.73
C VAL A 615 26.49 -32.06 6.66
N ASP A 616 27.65 -31.78 6.09
CA ASP A 616 28.74 -31.10 6.80
C ASP A 616 28.59 -29.58 6.65
N ALA A 617 28.24 -28.93 7.76
CA ALA A 617 28.21 -27.50 7.95
C ALA A 617 29.08 -27.11 9.17
N SER A 618 30.11 -27.90 9.48
CA SER A 618 31.03 -27.69 10.61
C SER A 618 31.73 -26.33 10.58
N GLY A 619 31.92 -25.74 9.40
CA GLY A 619 32.45 -24.39 9.23
C GLY A 619 31.41 -23.27 9.35
N LEU A 620 30.13 -23.58 9.59
CA LEU A 620 29.02 -22.62 9.56
C LEU A 620 28.30 -22.51 10.91
N THR A 621 27.60 -21.40 11.07
CA THR A 621 26.66 -21.14 12.17
C THR A 621 25.22 -21.31 11.67
N ALA A 622 24.41 -22.12 12.35
CA ALA A 622 22.98 -22.21 12.09
C ALA A 622 22.19 -21.17 12.90
N ILE A 623 21.29 -20.43 12.23
CA ILE A 623 20.31 -19.54 12.87
C ILE A 623 18.89 -19.90 12.41
N PRO A 624 17.83 -19.60 13.18
CA PRO A 624 16.48 -19.75 12.68
C PRO A 624 16.33 -18.95 11.39
N GLY A 625 15.66 -19.52 10.39
CA GLY A 625 15.43 -18.84 9.13
C GLY A 625 14.74 -17.48 9.35
N LEU A 626 15.21 -16.46 8.63
CA LEU A 626 14.68 -15.12 8.76
C LEU A 626 13.27 -15.02 8.18
N ILE A 627 12.49 -14.07 8.71
CA ILE A 627 11.13 -13.76 8.31
C ILE A 627 11.06 -12.29 7.89
N ASP A 628 10.78 -12.04 6.62
CA ASP A 628 10.41 -10.71 6.15
C ASP A 628 8.90 -10.54 6.37
N ALA A 629 8.53 -9.82 7.43
CA ALA A 629 7.13 -9.69 7.81
C ALA A 629 6.37 -8.67 6.95
N HIS A 630 6.99 -7.91 6.05
CA HIS A 630 6.22 -7.01 5.19
C HIS A 630 6.92 -6.91 3.85
N ASN A 631 6.35 -7.51 2.83
CA ASN A 631 6.78 -7.41 1.44
C ASN A 631 5.55 -7.52 0.55
N HIS A 632 5.72 -7.38 -0.75
CA HIS A 632 4.68 -7.52 -1.75
C HIS A 632 5.21 -8.36 -2.90
N TRP A 633 4.91 -9.67 -2.87
CA TRP A 633 5.40 -10.59 -3.89
C TRP A 633 4.95 -10.14 -5.30
N HIS A 634 3.72 -9.67 -5.43
CA HIS A 634 3.07 -9.42 -6.72
C HIS A 634 2.89 -7.94 -7.08
N LEU A 635 3.36 -6.98 -6.28
CA LEU A 635 3.42 -5.55 -6.69
C LEU A 635 4.22 -5.38 -8.00
N ARG A 636 5.30 -6.17 -8.15
CA ARG A 636 6.08 -6.32 -9.39
C ARG A 636 6.43 -7.80 -9.69
N GLY A 637 5.61 -8.74 -9.22
CA GLY A 637 5.96 -10.17 -9.26
C GLY A 637 6.05 -10.74 -10.67
N ARG A 638 5.26 -10.24 -11.62
CA ARG A 638 5.31 -10.67 -13.04
C ARG A 638 6.67 -10.35 -13.67
N GLN A 639 7.26 -9.21 -13.29
CA GLN A 639 8.57 -8.76 -13.77
C GLN A 639 9.74 -9.56 -13.17
N TRP A 640 9.61 -9.99 -11.92
CA TRP A 640 10.67 -10.76 -11.22
C TRP A 640 10.66 -12.25 -11.61
N GLY A 641 9.49 -12.84 -11.83
CA GLY A 641 9.36 -14.25 -12.19
C GLY A 641 9.79 -15.19 -11.04
N ALA A 642 10.30 -16.37 -11.38
CA ALA A 642 10.59 -17.42 -10.39
C ALA A 642 11.80 -17.07 -9.50
N ARG A 643 12.70 -16.19 -9.95
CA ARG A 643 13.92 -15.83 -9.21
C ARG A 643 13.65 -15.10 -7.90
N GLN A 644 12.49 -14.48 -7.73
CA GLN A 644 12.17 -13.70 -6.53
C GLN A 644 12.25 -14.58 -5.27
N GLY A 645 11.69 -15.80 -5.35
CA GLY A 645 11.80 -16.80 -4.28
C GLY A 645 13.24 -17.22 -4.01
N ASN A 646 14.03 -17.40 -5.07
CA ASN A 646 15.46 -17.74 -4.95
C ASN A 646 16.24 -16.62 -4.24
N ALA A 647 15.93 -15.35 -4.50
CA ALA A 647 16.59 -14.21 -3.87
C ALA A 647 16.42 -14.21 -2.34
N TRP A 648 15.20 -14.42 -1.85
CA TRP A 648 14.95 -14.53 -0.41
C TRP A 648 15.68 -15.73 0.22
N LEU A 649 15.61 -16.91 -0.41
CA LEU A 649 16.31 -18.09 0.09
C LEU A 649 17.83 -17.91 0.10
N ALA A 650 18.42 -17.31 -0.93
CA ALA A 650 19.86 -17.06 -1.03
C ALA A 650 20.39 -16.13 0.08
N TYR A 651 19.50 -15.39 0.74
CA TYR A 651 19.77 -14.52 1.88
C TYR A 651 19.16 -15.04 3.20
N GLY A 652 18.79 -16.33 3.26
CA GLY A 652 18.41 -17.00 4.52
C GLY A 652 17.00 -16.67 5.00
N ILE A 653 16.19 -16.04 4.15
CA ILE A 653 14.81 -15.67 4.45
C ILE A 653 13.92 -16.83 4.02
N THR A 654 13.41 -17.55 5.02
CA THR A 654 12.66 -18.82 4.83
C THR A 654 11.15 -18.61 4.86
N THR A 655 10.70 -17.44 5.32
CA THR A 655 9.29 -17.08 5.41
C THR A 655 9.10 -15.62 5.03
N VAL A 656 8.02 -15.34 4.32
CA VAL A 656 7.64 -13.98 3.93
C VAL A 656 6.16 -13.76 4.22
N ARG A 657 5.80 -12.56 4.72
CA ARG A 657 4.41 -12.13 4.94
C ARG A 657 4.09 -10.92 4.06
N SER A 658 3.07 -11.05 3.21
CA SER A 658 2.57 -9.92 2.41
C SER A 658 1.28 -9.32 2.97
N PRO A 659 1.27 -8.02 3.29
CA PRO A 659 0.07 -7.28 3.68
C PRO A 659 -0.70 -6.71 2.47
N GLY A 660 -0.40 -7.11 1.23
CA GLY A 660 -1.22 -6.75 0.07
C GLY A 660 -0.73 -7.36 -1.24
N ASP A 661 -1.56 -8.12 -1.93
CA ASP A 661 -1.26 -8.68 -3.27
C ASP A 661 -2.55 -8.93 -4.06
N PRO A 662 -2.52 -8.99 -5.41
CA PRO A 662 -3.64 -9.49 -6.20
C PRO A 662 -3.99 -10.91 -5.76
N VAL A 663 -5.24 -11.14 -5.34
CA VAL A 663 -5.59 -12.30 -4.51
C VAL A 663 -5.32 -13.63 -5.21
N TYR A 664 -5.67 -13.77 -6.48
CA TYR A 664 -5.52 -15.04 -7.17
C TYR A 664 -4.08 -15.37 -7.51
N GLN A 665 -3.24 -14.36 -7.72
CA GLN A 665 -1.80 -14.57 -7.87
C GLN A 665 -1.20 -15.02 -6.53
N MET A 666 -1.59 -14.37 -5.42
CA MET A 666 -1.18 -14.74 -4.08
C MET A 666 -1.55 -16.19 -3.74
N VAL A 667 -2.81 -16.59 -3.95
CA VAL A 667 -3.28 -17.95 -3.66
C VAL A 667 -2.54 -18.97 -4.53
N GLU A 668 -2.36 -18.67 -5.82
CA GLU A 668 -1.66 -19.55 -6.75
C GLU A 668 -0.19 -19.74 -6.37
N THR A 669 0.53 -18.67 -6.04
CA THR A 669 1.93 -18.73 -5.61
C THR A 669 2.07 -19.47 -4.29
N ARG A 670 1.16 -19.24 -3.33
CA ARG A 670 1.14 -19.98 -2.06
C ARG A 670 0.89 -21.48 -2.26
N GLU A 671 -0.03 -21.86 -3.14
CA GLU A 671 -0.27 -23.27 -3.49
C GLU A 671 0.93 -23.88 -4.23
N ALA A 672 1.56 -23.15 -5.16
CA ALA A 672 2.74 -23.61 -5.90
C ALA A 672 3.96 -23.87 -4.99
N LEU A 673 4.24 -22.94 -4.07
CA LEU A 673 5.29 -23.09 -3.05
C LEU A 673 5.01 -24.28 -2.13
N ALA A 674 3.77 -24.42 -1.66
CA ALA A 674 3.39 -25.53 -0.78
C ALA A 674 3.36 -26.90 -1.51
N ALA A 675 3.08 -26.91 -2.81
CA ALA A 675 3.15 -28.10 -3.67
C ALA A 675 4.57 -28.44 -4.12
N GLY A 676 5.54 -27.54 -3.92
CA GLY A 676 6.92 -27.70 -4.37
C GLY A 676 7.10 -27.54 -5.88
N THR A 677 6.14 -26.92 -6.58
CA THR A 677 6.27 -26.61 -8.02
C THR A 677 6.92 -25.25 -8.29
N LEU A 678 7.07 -24.44 -7.24
CA LEU A 678 7.85 -23.21 -7.23
C LEU A 678 8.83 -23.24 -6.05
N THR A 679 10.07 -22.79 -6.27
CA THR A 679 11.08 -22.67 -5.23
C THR A 679 10.97 -21.31 -4.53
N GLY A 680 10.97 -21.29 -3.21
CA GLY A 680 10.93 -20.05 -2.44
C GLY A 680 10.62 -20.25 -0.95
N PRO A 681 10.55 -19.16 -0.18
CA PRO A 681 10.16 -19.19 1.22
C PRO A 681 8.69 -19.61 1.41
N ARG A 682 8.31 -19.92 2.65
CA ARG A 682 6.89 -20.01 3.04
C ARG A 682 6.23 -18.66 2.81
N PHE A 683 5.06 -18.67 2.17
CA PHE A 683 4.33 -17.45 1.85
C PHE A 683 3.02 -17.37 2.65
N TYR A 684 2.93 -16.36 3.51
CA TYR A 684 1.72 -15.99 4.24
C TYR A 684 1.25 -14.62 3.74
N ALA A 685 -0.05 -14.43 3.55
CA ALA A 685 -0.51 -13.19 2.94
C ALA A 685 -1.96 -12.84 3.22
N THR A 686 -2.28 -11.57 2.98
CA THR A 686 -3.62 -11.15 2.54
C THR A 686 -3.69 -11.15 1.01
N GLY A 687 -4.89 -11.12 0.45
CA GLY A 687 -5.08 -10.67 -0.92
C GLY A 687 -5.07 -9.15 -0.98
N GLU A 688 -5.98 -8.55 -1.73
CA GLU A 688 -6.03 -7.10 -1.87
C GLU A 688 -6.30 -6.40 -0.54
N ALA A 689 -5.65 -5.24 -0.32
CA ALA A 689 -5.94 -4.42 0.84
C ALA A 689 -7.28 -3.68 0.66
N VAL A 690 -8.09 -3.68 1.71
CA VAL A 690 -9.43 -3.06 1.73
C VAL A 690 -9.27 -1.56 1.99
N ASP A 691 -9.67 -0.74 1.00
CA ASP A 691 -9.50 0.72 1.02
C ASP A 691 -10.83 1.45 0.82
N GLY A 692 -10.81 2.79 0.79
CA GLY A 692 -12.00 3.62 0.62
C GLY A 692 -12.29 4.02 -0.83
N SER A 693 -12.87 5.21 -0.99
CA SER A 693 -13.31 5.77 -2.27
C SER A 693 -12.21 6.11 -3.26
N ARG A 694 -10.98 6.24 -2.80
CA ARG A 694 -9.82 6.58 -3.59
C ARG A 694 -8.70 5.60 -3.31
N VAL A 695 -8.06 5.11 -4.36
CA VAL A 695 -7.04 4.06 -4.33
C VAL A 695 -5.82 4.48 -5.13
N TYR A 696 -4.68 3.81 -4.90
CA TYR A 696 -3.44 4.08 -5.63
C TYR A 696 -2.88 2.83 -6.29
N TYR A 697 -2.52 1.81 -5.52
CA TYR A 697 -1.93 0.56 -6.05
C TYR A 697 -2.94 -0.29 -6.83
N ASN A 698 -2.44 -1.12 -7.75
CA ASN A 698 -3.26 -1.96 -8.62
C ASN A 698 -4.06 -3.06 -7.88
N PHE A 699 -3.69 -3.38 -6.64
CA PHE A 699 -4.32 -4.41 -5.79
C PHE A 699 -5.08 -3.83 -4.59
N MET A 700 -5.51 -2.57 -4.63
CA MET A 700 -6.39 -2.00 -3.60
C MET A 700 -7.86 -2.27 -3.94
N ARG A 701 -8.69 -2.63 -2.95
CA ARG A 701 -10.14 -2.84 -3.12
C ARG A 701 -10.93 -1.65 -2.59
N PRO A 702 -11.42 -0.76 -3.47
CA PRO A 702 -12.26 0.35 -3.07
C PRO A 702 -13.55 -0.18 -2.44
N THR A 703 -13.78 0.12 -1.15
CA THR A 703 -14.91 -0.40 -0.37
C THR A 703 -15.71 0.75 0.23
N LEU A 704 -16.95 0.90 -0.26
CA LEU A 704 -17.76 2.10 0.01
C LEU A 704 -18.89 1.88 1.00
N GLY A 705 -19.14 0.62 1.41
CA GLY A 705 -20.23 0.30 2.30
C GLY A 705 -20.11 -1.07 2.97
N LYS A 706 -20.96 -1.29 3.98
CA LYS A 706 -20.96 -2.53 4.79
C LYS A 706 -21.31 -3.77 3.97
N ALA A 707 -22.24 -3.67 3.02
CA ALA A 707 -22.63 -4.80 2.15
C ALA A 707 -21.46 -5.28 1.28
N GLN A 708 -20.68 -4.34 0.73
CA GLN A 708 -19.47 -4.68 -0.02
C GLN A 708 -18.39 -5.25 0.92
N LEU A 709 -18.17 -4.65 2.09
CA LEU A 709 -17.25 -5.20 3.10
C LEU A 709 -17.59 -6.66 3.46
N ASP A 710 -18.88 -7.03 3.49
CA ASP A 710 -19.29 -8.41 3.71
C ASP A 710 -18.82 -9.37 2.60
N LEU A 711 -18.83 -8.91 1.34
CA LEU A 711 -18.27 -9.65 0.21
C LEU A 711 -16.76 -9.84 0.38
N GLU A 712 -16.03 -8.78 0.74
CA GLU A 712 -14.58 -8.83 0.93
C GLU A 712 -14.17 -9.77 2.08
N LEU A 713 -14.87 -9.71 3.22
CA LEU A 713 -14.61 -10.59 4.36
C LEU A 713 -14.95 -12.06 4.05
N ARG A 714 -16.01 -12.32 3.26
CA ARG A 714 -16.31 -13.68 2.78
C ARG A 714 -15.23 -14.18 1.82
N ARG A 715 -14.79 -13.35 0.87
CA ARG A 715 -13.69 -13.68 -0.06
C ARG A 715 -12.43 -14.09 0.70
N ALA A 716 -12.02 -13.27 1.66
CA ALA A 716 -10.85 -13.55 2.49
C ALA A 716 -10.97 -14.88 3.26
N HIS A 717 -12.16 -15.19 3.79
CA HIS A 717 -12.40 -16.45 4.48
C HIS A 717 -12.37 -17.67 3.54
N GLU A 718 -13.02 -17.59 2.39
CA GLU A 718 -13.17 -18.71 1.45
C GLU A 718 -11.87 -19.02 0.69
N LEU A 719 -11.08 -17.98 0.37
CA LEU A 719 -9.73 -18.12 -0.19
C LEU A 719 -8.66 -18.40 0.88
N GLY A 720 -9.04 -18.33 2.16
CA GLY A 720 -8.19 -18.70 3.29
C GLY A 720 -6.99 -17.79 3.43
N TYR A 721 -7.21 -16.48 3.53
CA TYR A 721 -6.13 -15.53 3.83
C TYR A 721 -5.50 -15.83 5.20
N ASP A 722 -4.25 -15.45 5.37
CA ASP A 722 -3.51 -15.58 6.64
C ASP A 722 -3.62 -14.32 7.50
N MET A 723 -3.91 -13.17 6.86
CA MET A 723 -4.20 -11.90 7.50
C MET A 723 -5.13 -11.05 6.62
N LEU A 724 -5.59 -9.91 7.14
CA LEU A 724 -6.31 -8.87 6.39
C LEU A 724 -5.59 -7.52 6.54
N LYS A 725 -5.63 -6.70 5.49
CA LYS A 725 -5.12 -5.34 5.52
C LYS A 725 -6.24 -4.35 5.24
N THR A 726 -6.34 -3.32 6.06
CA THR A 726 -7.11 -2.11 5.77
C THR A 726 -6.17 -0.97 5.40
N TYR A 727 -6.60 -0.06 4.53
CA TYR A 727 -5.72 0.95 3.93
C TYR A 727 -6.19 2.40 4.15
N VAL A 728 -5.42 3.35 3.61
CA VAL A 728 -5.36 4.72 4.10
C VAL A 728 -6.66 5.51 3.95
N ARG A 729 -7.49 5.21 2.96
CA ARG A 729 -8.78 5.90 2.70
C ARG A 729 -9.98 5.11 3.22
N LEU A 730 -9.82 3.93 3.84
CA LEU A 730 -10.97 3.21 4.39
C LEU A 730 -11.61 4.01 5.54
N PRO A 731 -12.91 4.37 5.49
CA PRO A 731 -13.59 5.07 6.59
C PRO A 731 -13.43 4.33 7.94
N VAL A 732 -13.24 5.08 9.02
CA VAL A 732 -12.93 4.53 10.36
C VAL A 732 -14.00 3.54 10.83
N GLU A 733 -15.27 3.80 10.52
CA GLU A 733 -16.37 2.88 10.85
C GLU A 733 -16.27 1.53 10.12
N LEU A 734 -15.83 1.54 8.85
CA LEU A 734 -15.60 0.30 8.10
C LEU A 734 -14.35 -0.44 8.59
N GLN A 735 -13.29 0.30 8.96
CA GLN A 735 -12.11 -0.29 9.59
C GLN A 735 -12.47 -0.98 10.92
N ARG A 736 -13.23 -0.30 11.79
CA ARG A 736 -13.73 -0.89 13.04
C ARG A 736 -14.55 -2.15 12.79
N ALA A 737 -15.45 -2.12 11.80
CA ALA A 737 -16.22 -3.29 11.41
C ALA A 737 -15.33 -4.44 10.93
N ALA A 738 -14.30 -4.16 10.12
CA ALA A 738 -13.34 -5.16 9.66
C ALA A 738 -12.54 -5.77 10.83
N VAL A 739 -11.98 -4.95 11.74
CA VAL A 739 -11.25 -5.41 12.93
C VAL A 739 -12.12 -6.32 13.80
N ARG A 740 -13.36 -5.92 14.07
CA ARG A 740 -14.27 -6.70 14.93
C ARG A 740 -14.64 -8.05 14.32
N ARG A 741 -14.85 -8.09 13.00
CA ARG A 741 -15.39 -9.25 12.28
C ARG A 741 -14.34 -10.16 11.64
N SER A 742 -13.09 -9.70 11.54
CA SER A 742 -12.00 -10.49 10.99
C SER A 742 -11.80 -11.78 11.80
N ARG A 743 -11.55 -12.87 11.07
CA ARG A 743 -11.20 -14.20 11.62
C ARG A 743 -9.70 -14.49 11.59
N VAL A 744 -8.91 -13.54 11.11
CA VAL A 744 -7.46 -13.59 10.95
C VAL A 744 -6.84 -12.30 11.50
N PRO A 745 -5.52 -12.25 11.79
CA PRO A 745 -4.85 -11.01 12.15
C PRO A 745 -5.17 -9.89 11.15
N LEU A 746 -5.33 -8.66 11.63
CA LEU A 746 -5.57 -7.49 10.79
C LEU A 746 -4.57 -6.38 11.11
N SER A 747 -3.98 -5.78 10.06
CA SER A 747 -3.14 -4.59 10.18
C SER A 747 -3.59 -3.42 9.29
N SER A 748 -3.03 -2.24 9.52
CA SER A 748 -3.27 -1.02 8.71
C SER A 748 -2.06 -0.06 8.78
N HIS A 749 -2.19 1.18 8.30
CA HIS A 749 -1.19 2.25 8.52
C HIS A 749 -1.48 3.10 9.77
N TYR A 750 -2.61 2.88 10.44
CA TYR A 750 -3.05 3.76 11.52
C TYR A 750 -2.76 3.18 12.88
N HIS A 751 -2.23 4.03 13.75
CA HIS A 751 -1.97 3.73 15.15
C HIS A 751 -3.25 3.79 15.99
N TYR A 752 -3.83 4.98 16.07
CA TYR A 752 -5.07 5.28 16.78
C TYR A 752 -6.08 5.84 15.78
N PRO A 753 -7.38 5.49 15.86
CA PRO A 753 -8.06 4.68 16.87
C PRO A 753 -7.97 3.15 16.68
N ALA A 754 -7.13 2.66 15.78
CA ALA A 754 -7.04 1.22 15.53
C ALA A 754 -6.63 0.39 16.77
N ALA A 755 -5.76 0.93 17.62
CA ALA A 755 -5.41 0.34 18.92
C ALA A 755 -6.62 0.24 19.88
N LEU A 756 -7.57 1.19 19.82
CA LEU A 756 -8.84 1.08 20.55
C LEU A 756 -9.68 -0.08 20.01
N PHE A 757 -9.74 -0.25 18.69
CA PHE A 757 -10.54 -1.32 18.09
C PHE A 757 -9.98 -2.72 18.33
N GLY A 758 -8.72 -2.83 18.79
CA GLY A 758 -8.02 -4.08 18.99
C GLY A 758 -7.42 -4.65 17.69
N MET A 759 -6.93 -3.78 16.81
CA MET A 759 -6.17 -4.18 15.62
C MET A 759 -4.83 -4.84 16.02
N ASP A 760 -4.38 -5.85 15.26
CA ASP A 760 -3.23 -6.67 15.66
C ASP A 760 -1.87 -6.02 15.36
N GLY A 761 -1.80 -5.09 14.40
CA GLY A 761 -0.54 -4.45 14.03
C GLY A 761 -0.69 -3.18 13.20
N GLN A 762 0.26 -2.26 13.34
CA GLN A 762 0.49 -1.17 12.41
C GLN A 762 1.69 -1.51 11.51
N GLU A 763 1.50 -1.30 10.22
CA GLU A 763 2.58 -1.31 9.23
C GLU A 763 3.09 0.11 8.99
N HIS A 764 4.41 0.21 8.87
CA HIS A 764 5.21 1.42 8.72
C HIS A 764 5.14 2.35 9.94
N VAL A 765 6.28 2.96 10.27
CA VAL A 765 6.30 4.13 11.17
C VAL A 765 6.17 5.43 10.39
N GLY A 766 6.67 5.47 9.14
CA GLY A 766 6.52 6.57 8.19
C GLY A 766 6.03 6.05 6.84
N ALA A 767 4.80 6.42 6.47
CA ALA A 767 4.17 6.10 5.19
C ALA A 767 2.97 7.03 4.93
N THR A 768 2.32 6.86 3.78
CA THR A 768 1.16 7.64 3.37
C THR A 768 0.07 7.61 4.43
N ASN A 769 -0.52 8.78 4.64
CA ASN A 769 -1.57 9.02 5.61
C ASN A 769 -2.62 9.94 4.99
N ARG A 770 -3.90 9.61 5.19
CA ARG A 770 -5.03 10.42 4.68
C ARG A 770 -5.01 11.88 5.16
N LEU A 771 -4.36 12.17 6.29
CA LEU A 771 -4.30 13.50 6.90
C LEU A 771 -3.33 14.45 6.17
N GLY A 772 -2.36 13.93 5.41
CA GLY A 772 -1.23 14.72 4.87
C GLY A 772 -0.10 14.97 5.89
N TYR A 773 -0.18 14.34 7.05
CA TYR A 773 0.86 14.23 8.08
C TYR A 773 0.58 12.98 8.94
N SER A 774 1.51 12.60 9.82
CA SER A 774 1.40 11.38 10.65
C SER A 774 1.22 11.72 12.13
N HIS A 775 0.33 11.04 12.85
CA HIS A 775 0.31 11.05 14.33
C HIS A 775 1.21 9.97 14.94
N THR A 776 2.00 9.24 14.13
CA THR A 776 2.95 8.23 14.61
C THR A 776 4.38 8.77 14.65
N ILE A 777 4.77 9.56 13.64
CA ILE A 777 6.09 10.18 13.56
C ILE A 777 6.00 11.62 13.05
N THR A 778 7.00 12.43 13.39
CA THR A 778 7.19 13.77 12.83
C THR A 778 7.98 13.74 11.53
N ARG A 779 8.02 14.89 10.84
CA ARG A 779 8.80 15.07 9.59
C ARG A 779 10.31 14.91 9.79
N THR A 780 10.79 15.00 11.03
CA THR A 780 12.19 14.73 11.39
C THR A 780 12.41 13.28 11.84
N GLY A 781 11.37 12.43 11.79
CA GLY A 781 11.44 11.00 12.11
C GLY A 781 11.27 10.66 13.59
N ARG A 782 10.74 11.56 14.42
CA ARG A 782 10.60 11.34 15.88
C ARG A 782 9.19 10.93 16.27
N ALA A 783 9.06 10.18 17.36
CA ALA A 783 7.80 9.84 18.01
C ALA A 783 7.88 10.19 19.50
N TYR A 784 6.76 10.59 20.10
CA TYR A 784 6.70 11.00 21.51
C TYR A 784 5.91 10.00 22.38
N GLN A 785 5.74 10.35 23.65
CA GLN A 785 5.15 9.46 24.66
C GLN A 785 3.77 8.91 24.28
N ASP A 786 2.93 9.67 23.58
CA ASP A 786 1.62 9.20 23.14
C ASP A 786 1.73 7.94 22.27
N VAL A 787 2.65 7.97 21.32
CA VAL A 787 2.82 6.89 20.36
C VAL A 787 3.41 5.66 21.05
N VAL A 788 4.50 5.84 21.80
CA VAL A 788 5.17 4.75 22.52
C VAL A 788 4.22 4.08 23.52
N ALA A 789 3.50 4.87 24.33
CA ALA A 789 2.65 4.36 25.39
C ALA A 789 1.45 3.56 24.87
N ILE A 790 0.84 3.97 23.75
CA ILE A 790 -0.28 3.23 23.15
C ILE A 790 0.20 1.90 22.55
N PHE A 791 1.38 1.85 21.90
CA PHE A 791 1.95 0.58 21.42
C PHE A 791 2.24 -0.38 22.58
N THR A 792 2.87 0.10 23.65
CA THR A 792 3.21 -0.73 24.81
C THR A 792 1.98 -1.22 25.56
N ALA A 793 0.95 -0.37 25.72
CA ALA A 793 -0.28 -0.74 26.44
C ALA A 793 -1.19 -1.66 25.62
N SER A 794 -1.40 -1.38 24.33
CA SER A 794 -2.27 -2.21 23.48
C SER A 794 -1.67 -3.59 23.15
N GLY A 795 -0.35 -3.70 23.14
CA GLY A 795 0.35 -4.87 22.65
C GLY A 795 0.23 -5.08 21.14
N MET A 796 -0.27 -4.09 20.40
CA MET A 796 -0.28 -4.05 18.93
C MET A 796 1.15 -4.15 18.39
N SER A 797 1.36 -4.86 17.28
CA SER A 797 2.69 -4.91 16.66
C SER A 797 3.02 -3.64 15.91
N MET A 798 4.31 -3.33 15.83
CA MET A 798 4.87 -2.31 14.93
C MET A 798 5.77 -3.00 13.91
N THR A 799 5.50 -2.79 12.62
CA THR A 799 6.43 -3.12 11.54
C THR A 799 7.03 -1.85 10.99
N PRO A 800 8.27 -1.46 11.33
CA PRO A 800 8.74 -0.11 11.04
C PRO A 800 9.10 0.14 9.57
N THR A 801 9.44 -0.90 8.80
CA THR A 801 9.86 -0.81 7.39
C THR A 801 10.85 0.33 7.17
N LEU A 802 12.11 0.14 7.59
CA LEU A 802 13.12 1.19 7.63
C LEU A 802 13.65 1.53 6.22
N PHE A 803 12.82 2.16 5.37
CA PHE A 803 13.18 2.57 4.00
C PHE A 803 14.47 3.38 3.93
N GLN A 804 14.69 4.24 4.93
CA GLN A 804 15.87 5.09 5.00
C GLN A 804 17.15 4.30 5.34
N SER A 805 17.07 3.00 5.61
CA SER A 805 18.24 2.12 5.86
C SER A 805 19.21 2.03 4.67
N ARG A 806 18.73 2.36 3.46
CA ARG A 806 19.56 2.54 2.26
C ARG A 806 20.67 3.56 2.46
N ALA A 807 20.47 4.55 3.33
CA ALA A 807 21.48 5.56 3.64
C ALA A 807 22.78 4.98 4.20
N LEU A 808 22.80 3.73 4.69
CA LEU A 808 24.02 3.05 5.15
C LEU A 808 24.85 2.44 4.00
N TYR A 809 24.40 2.49 2.74
CA TYR A 809 25.23 2.10 1.59
C TYR A 809 26.40 3.06 1.34
N ASP A 810 26.40 4.24 1.98
CA ASP A 810 27.54 5.15 1.98
C ASP A 810 28.80 4.55 2.62
N THR A 811 28.62 3.59 3.53
CA THR A 811 29.67 2.97 4.35
C THR A 811 29.79 1.48 4.08
N ASP A 812 28.74 0.81 3.61
CA ASP A 812 28.75 -0.62 3.35
C ASP A 812 27.89 -1.00 2.13
N LYS A 813 28.55 -1.22 0.98
CA LYS A 813 27.92 -1.69 -0.27
C LYS A 813 27.97 -3.21 -0.46
N SER A 814 28.32 -3.98 0.57
CA SER A 814 28.53 -5.44 0.43
C SER A 814 27.32 -6.19 -0.13
N LEU A 815 26.09 -5.78 0.22
CA LEU A 815 24.85 -6.39 -0.31
C LEU A 815 24.60 -6.02 -1.78
N VAL A 816 25.08 -4.85 -2.23
CA VAL A 816 24.93 -4.35 -3.59
C VAL A 816 25.90 -5.07 -4.52
N THR A 817 27.15 -5.22 -4.10
CA THR A 817 28.20 -5.87 -4.90
C THR A 817 28.21 -7.39 -4.81
N ASP A 818 27.34 -7.97 -3.97
CA ASP A 818 27.21 -9.42 -3.81
C ASP A 818 26.79 -10.09 -5.12
N GLU A 819 27.44 -11.22 -5.44
CA GLU A 819 27.11 -12.02 -6.63
C GLU A 819 25.64 -12.44 -6.65
N ARG A 820 25.07 -12.82 -5.49
CA ARG A 820 23.67 -13.25 -5.38
C ARG A 820 22.73 -12.14 -5.84
N THR A 821 22.99 -10.90 -5.43
CA THR A 821 22.21 -9.74 -5.86
C THR A 821 22.34 -9.54 -7.35
N ARG A 822 23.57 -9.49 -7.88
CA ARG A 822 23.84 -9.29 -9.31
C ARG A 822 23.17 -10.34 -10.21
N VAL A 823 23.10 -11.60 -9.76
CA VAL A 823 22.55 -12.72 -10.54
C VAL A 823 21.04 -12.84 -10.38
N LEU A 824 20.49 -12.64 -9.18
CA LEU A 824 19.07 -12.88 -8.89
C LEU A 824 18.19 -11.63 -9.06
N TYR A 825 18.76 -10.44 -9.21
CA TYR A 825 17.97 -9.27 -9.56
C TYR A 825 17.76 -9.23 -11.08
N PRO A 826 16.56 -8.87 -11.57
CA PRO A 826 16.42 -8.50 -12.96
C PRO A 826 17.42 -7.39 -13.33
N PRO A 827 18.00 -7.36 -14.54
CA PRO A 827 19.07 -6.42 -14.89
C PRO A 827 18.75 -4.95 -14.58
N TRP A 828 17.56 -4.47 -14.95
CA TRP A 828 17.12 -3.10 -14.69
C TRP A 828 16.91 -2.80 -13.19
N GLU A 829 16.48 -3.80 -12.40
CA GLU A 829 16.36 -3.66 -10.95
C GLU A 829 17.74 -3.60 -10.29
N TYR A 830 18.70 -4.37 -10.79
CA TYR A 830 20.08 -4.31 -10.32
C TYR A 830 20.74 -2.98 -10.66
N GLU A 831 20.57 -2.47 -11.88
CA GLU A 831 21.05 -1.15 -12.29
C GLU A 831 20.46 -0.04 -11.41
N ARG A 832 19.14 -0.06 -11.17
CA ARG A 832 18.49 0.89 -10.26
C ARG A 832 19.03 0.78 -8.83
N TYR A 833 19.27 -0.44 -8.35
CA TYR A 833 19.79 -0.68 -7.00
C TYR A 833 21.23 -0.18 -6.82
N VAL A 834 22.08 -0.36 -7.84
CA VAL A 834 23.44 0.21 -7.88
C VAL A 834 23.38 1.73 -7.90
N ALA A 835 22.57 2.32 -8.78
CA ALA A 835 22.41 3.77 -8.87
C ALA A 835 21.91 4.39 -7.56
N ASP A 836 20.91 3.78 -6.91
CA ASP A 836 20.43 4.19 -5.60
C ASP A 836 21.57 4.16 -4.57
N ALA A 837 22.29 3.05 -4.46
CA ALA A 837 23.44 2.91 -3.54
C ALA A 837 24.58 3.90 -3.83
N ASP A 838 24.81 4.27 -5.08
CA ASP A 838 25.84 5.24 -5.49
C ASP A 838 25.45 6.69 -5.17
N THR A 839 24.16 6.99 -5.03
CA THR A 839 23.68 8.32 -4.61
C THR A 839 23.71 8.52 -3.09
N GLN A 840 23.89 7.44 -2.32
CA GLN A 840 24.01 7.51 -0.86
C GLN A 840 25.36 8.12 -0.46
N GLY A 841 25.38 8.89 0.63
CA GLY A 841 26.55 9.65 1.08
C GLY A 841 26.67 11.06 0.49
N THR A 842 25.76 11.45 -0.40
CA THR A 842 25.59 12.86 -0.82
C THR A 842 25.01 13.72 0.31
N PRO A 843 25.20 15.06 0.30
CA PRO A 843 24.57 15.93 1.29
C PRO A 843 23.04 15.80 1.37
N ALA A 844 22.39 15.44 0.25
CA ALA A 844 20.96 15.14 0.20
C ALA A 844 20.59 13.88 1.00
N ALA A 845 21.45 12.84 0.99
CA ALA A 845 21.27 11.60 1.74
C ALA A 845 21.54 11.72 3.25
N THR A 846 22.21 12.79 3.71
CA THR A 846 22.44 13.05 5.15
C THR A 846 21.13 13.21 5.93
N ALA A 847 20.09 13.75 5.30
CA ALA A 847 18.75 13.87 5.88
C ALA A 847 18.18 12.49 6.25
N SER A 848 18.33 11.52 5.35
CA SER A 848 17.85 10.15 5.50
C SER A 848 18.44 9.44 6.72
N ARG A 849 19.74 9.65 7.02
CA ARG A 849 20.36 9.05 8.22
C ARG A 849 19.77 9.62 9.52
N SER A 850 19.44 10.90 9.56
CA SER A 850 18.82 11.52 10.74
C SER A 850 17.40 10.96 10.98
N VAL A 851 16.60 10.88 9.92
CA VAL A 851 15.25 10.29 9.98
C VAL A 851 15.32 8.80 10.37
N LEU A 852 16.24 8.04 9.76
CA LEU A 852 16.48 6.64 10.09
C LEU A 852 16.80 6.44 11.58
N ARG A 853 17.69 7.28 12.14
CA ARG A 853 18.02 7.24 13.56
C ARG A 853 16.76 7.43 14.42
N GLY A 854 15.94 8.44 14.12
CA GLY A 854 14.69 8.68 14.85
C GLY A 854 13.71 7.50 14.78
N TRP A 855 13.60 6.84 13.62
CA TRP A 855 12.76 5.66 13.46
C TRP A 855 13.26 4.47 14.29
N VAL A 856 14.58 4.25 14.34
CA VAL A 856 15.16 3.17 15.16
C VAL A 856 15.06 3.47 16.65
N GLU A 857 15.31 4.72 17.08
CA GLU A 857 15.13 5.14 18.47
C GLU A 857 13.68 4.95 18.93
N PHE A 858 12.70 5.26 18.08
CA PHE A 858 11.30 5.00 18.34
C PHE A 858 11.01 3.49 18.46
N ALA A 859 11.45 2.68 17.50
CA ALA A 859 11.29 1.22 17.55
C ALA A 859 11.95 0.63 18.81
N LEU A 860 13.12 1.15 19.21
CA LEU A 860 13.84 0.73 20.41
C LEU A 860 13.08 1.08 21.69
N ALA A 861 12.51 2.29 21.76
CA ALA A 861 11.69 2.71 22.89
C ALA A 861 10.46 1.80 23.06
N VAL A 862 9.80 1.43 21.95
CA VAL A 862 8.68 0.46 22.01
C VAL A 862 9.18 -0.94 22.39
N HIS A 863 10.27 -1.42 21.80
CA HIS A 863 10.83 -2.75 22.10
C HIS A 863 11.19 -2.90 23.59
N ARG A 864 11.96 -1.97 24.14
CA ARG A 864 12.41 -1.99 25.54
C ARG A 864 11.30 -1.58 26.52
N GLY A 865 10.27 -0.88 26.05
CA GLY A 865 9.03 -0.62 26.79
C GLY A 865 8.07 -1.81 26.86
N GLY A 866 8.43 -2.98 26.30
CA GLY A 866 7.61 -4.19 26.31
C GLY A 866 6.63 -4.33 25.13
N GLY A 867 6.68 -3.40 24.17
CA GLY A 867 5.94 -3.47 22.92
C GLY A 867 6.51 -4.47 21.92
N PHE A 868 5.86 -4.60 20.76
CA PHE A 868 6.09 -5.72 19.86
C PHE A 868 6.55 -5.30 18.46
N VAL A 869 7.86 -5.22 18.27
CA VAL A 869 8.49 -4.84 17.00
C VAL A 869 8.78 -6.07 16.15
N ILE A 870 8.38 -6.02 14.87
CA ILE A 870 8.66 -7.05 13.85
C ILE A 870 9.32 -6.41 12.62
N THR A 871 10.33 -7.05 12.04
CA THR A 871 11.03 -6.55 10.84
C THR A 871 10.20 -6.83 9.60
N GLY A 872 10.10 -5.84 8.71
CA GLY A 872 9.58 -5.95 7.35
C GLY A 872 10.21 -4.90 6.45
N THR A 873 10.10 -5.05 5.14
CA THR A 873 10.84 -4.24 4.16
C THR A 873 9.98 -3.38 3.24
N ASP A 874 8.74 -3.80 3.01
CA ASP A 874 7.87 -3.31 1.93
C ASP A 874 8.45 -3.54 0.51
N ALA A 875 9.35 -4.52 0.35
CA ALA A 875 9.91 -4.85 -0.97
C ALA A 875 8.81 -5.30 -1.96
N PRO A 876 8.82 -4.93 -3.25
CA PRO A 876 9.92 -4.30 -3.99
C PRO A 876 9.89 -2.75 -4.00
N LEU A 877 9.14 -2.09 -3.10
CA LEU A 877 9.34 -0.65 -2.86
C LEU A 877 10.70 -0.42 -2.19
N ASP A 878 11.04 -1.29 -1.22
CA ASP A 878 12.43 -1.55 -0.85
C ASP A 878 13.04 -2.72 -1.66
N SER A 879 14.33 -3.05 -1.47
CA SER A 879 15.02 -4.08 -2.24
C SER A 879 14.72 -5.51 -1.73
N PRO A 880 14.18 -6.42 -2.55
CA PRO A 880 13.87 -7.79 -2.11
C PRO A 880 15.08 -8.51 -1.50
N ALA A 881 14.87 -9.18 -0.37
CA ALA A 881 15.88 -9.89 0.42
C ALA A 881 16.95 -9.01 1.09
N THR A 882 17.66 -8.15 0.35
CA THR A 882 18.77 -7.34 0.89
C THR A 882 18.28 -6.29 1.89
N ALA A 883 17.09 -5.72 1.70
CA ALA A 883 16.51 -4.76 2.64
C ALA A 883 16.27 -5.37 4.03
N THR A 884 15.97 -6.67 4.14
CA THR A 884 15.81 -7.33 5.46
C THR A 884 17.12 -7.23 6.25
N HIS A 885 18.25 -7.53 5.60
CA HIS A 885 19.58 -7.42 6.21
C HIS A 885 19.97 -5.96 6.48
N GLN A 886 19.63 -5.05 5.59
CA GLN A 886 19.87 -3.62 5.78
C GLN A 886 19.09 -3.04 6.97
N ASN A 887 17.85 -3.48 7.16
CA ASN A 887 17.04 -3.14 8.33
C ASN A 887 17.69 -3.65 9.62
N LEU A 888 18.18 -4.89 9.65
CA LEU A 888 18.91 -5.45 10.80
C LEU A 888 20.18 -4.65 11.14
N ARG A 889 20.95 -4.26 10.11
CA ARG A 889 22.13 -3.40 10.27
C ARG A 889 21.75 -2.03 10.85
N ALA A 890 20.68 -1.41 10.36
CA ALA A 890 20.20 -0.13 10.87
C ALA A 890 19.71 -0.20 12.33
N LEU A 891 19.04 -1.28 12.72
CA LEU A 891 18.64 -1.50 14.11
C LEU A 891 19.87 -1.51 15.03
N VAL A 892 20.93 -2.23 14.64
CA VAL A 892 22.17 -2.34 15.43
C VAL A 892 22.96 -1.03 15.47
N GLU A 893 23.10 -0.37 14.32
CA GLU A 893 23.79 0.94 14.19
C GLU A 893 23.24 1.97 15.18
N TYR A 894 21.94 1.96 15.44
CA TYR A 894 21.27 2.93 16.32
C TYR A 894 20.73 2.33 17.64
N GLY A 895 21.31 1.22 18.12
CA GLY A 895 21.28 0.86 19.55
C GLY A 895 20.60 -0.45 19.94
N PHE A 896 20.02 -1.21 19.00
CA PHE A 896 19.68 -2.61 19.26
C PHE A 896 20.96 -3.44 19.40
N THR A 897 20.95 -4.47 20.26
CA THR A 897 21.98 -5.51 20.17
C THR A 897 21.74 -6.40 18.93
N PRO A 898 22.76 -7.08 18.38
CA PRO A 898 22.55 -8.04 17.30
C PRO A 898 21.48 -9.09 17.61
N ARG A 899 21.43 -9.56 18.87
CA ARG A 899 20.38 -10.46 19.35
C ARG A 899 18.99 -9.84 19.30
N GLU A 900 18.82 -8.62 19.82
CA GLU A 900 17.52 -7.92 19.80
C GLU A 900 17.03 -7.75 18.35
N ALA A 901 17.92 -7.33 17.43
CA ALA A 901 17.62 -7.18 16.01
C ALA A 901 17.25 -8.52 15.35
N LEU A 902 18.00 -9.60 15.58
CA LEU A 902 17.66 -10.92 15.02
C LEU A 902 16.30 -11.42 15.51
N MET A 903 15.91 -11.14 16.77
CA MET A 903 14.60 -11.50 17.29
C MET A 903 13.44 -10.79 16.55
N THR A 904 13.64 -9.57 16.06
CA THR A 904 12.61 -8.86 15.27
C THR A 904 12.42 -9.48 13.89
N ALA A 905 13.40 -10.22 13.36
CA ALA A 905 13.30 -10.93 12.07
C ALA A 905 13.17 -12.45 12.20
N THR A 906 12.95 -13.00 13.40
CA THR A 906 12.77 -14.45 13.61
C THR A 906 11.59 -14.72 14.54
N ARG A 907 11.82 -14.70 15.85
CA ARG A 907 10.85 -15.05 16.89
C ARG A 907 9.62 -14.16 16.90
N ASN A 908 9.79 -12.84 16.81
CA ASN A 908 8.66 -11.91 16.92
C ASN A 908 7.65 -12.07 15.77
N PRO A 909 8.05 -12.03 14.49
CA PRO A 909 7.09 -12.23 13.40
C PRO A 909 6.50 -13.65 13.39
N ALA A 910 7.25 -14.68 13.80
CA ALA A 910 6.70 -16.03 13.98
C ALA A 910 5.58 -16.05 15.03
N ARG A 911 5.77 -15.37 16.17
CA ARG A 911 4.75 -15.23 17.21
C ARG A 911 3.54 -14.43 16.73
N TRP A 912 3.74 -13.37 15.95
CA TRP A 912 2.64 -12.58 15.37
C TRP A 912 1.77 -13.44 14.45
N LEU A 913 2.41 -14.26 13.60
CA LEU A 913 1.74 -15.21 12.71
C LEU A 913 1.19 -16.46 13.43
N GLY A 914 1.45 -16.64 14.73
CA GLY A 914 1.04 -17.86 15.45
C GLY A 914 1.69 -19.14 14.90
N LEU A 915 2.94 -19.05 14.46
CA LEU A 915 3.70 -20.15 13.87
C LEU A 915 4.81 -20.64 14.82
N PRO A 916 5.13 -21.94 14.84
CA PRO A 916 6.23 -22.49 15.63
C PRO A 916 7.61 -22.27 14.98
N LEU A 917 7.79 -21.15 14.27
CA LEU A 917 9.03 -20.77 13.56
C LEU A 917 9.90 -19.86 14.46
N GLY A 918 11.06 -19.45 13.95
CA GLY A 918 11.95 -18.51 14.63
C GLY A 918 12.73 -19.10 15.80
N ALA A 919 12.86 -20.45 15.85
CA ALA A 919 13.69 -21.15 16.83
C ALA A 919 14.28 -22.44 16.24
N ILE A 920 15.46 -22.84 16.73
CA ILE A 920 16.07 -24.16 16.46
C ILE A 920 15.96 -25.00 17.74
N LYS A 921 14.94 -25.86 17.80
CA LYS A 921 14.67 -26.76 18.94
C LYS A 921 13.82 -27.95 18.51
N ALA A 922 13.85 -29.02 19.29
CA ALA A 922 13.00 -30.20 19.08
C ALA A 922 11.52 -29.81 18.86
N GLY A 923 10.90 -30.38 17.83
CA GLY A 923 9.52 -30.14 17.40
C GLY A 923 9.30 -28.90 16.52
N ALA A 924 10.27 -27.98 16.41
CA ALA A 924 10.18 -26.83 15.51
C ALA A 924 10.33 -27.26 14.04
N PRO A 925 9.66 -26.60 13.07
CA PRO A 925 9.95 -26.79 11.65
C PRO A 925 11.42 -26.51 11.34
N ALA A 926 12.01 -27.34 10.48
CA ALA A 926 13.40 -27.17 10.06
C ALA A 926 13.52 -26.07 8.98
N ASP A 927 13.33 -24.84 9.43
CA ASP A 927 13.47 -23.60 8.66
C ASP A 927 14.70 -22.86 9.22
N ILE A 928 15.87 -23.08 8.59
CA ILE A 928 17.20 -22.77 9.15
C ILE A 928 18.06 -22.11 8.08
N ALA A 929 18.78 -21.04 8.43
CA ALA A 929 19.83 -20.47 7.60
C ALA A 929 21.21 -20.85 8.15
N PHE A 930 22.11 -21.30 7.27
CA PHE A 930 23.48 -21.66 7.62
C PHE A 930 24.43 -20.59 7.07
N VAL A 931 25.02 -19.83 7.98
CA VAL A 931 25.79 -18.63 7.69
C VAL A 931 27.26 -18.77 8.05
N ASP A 932 28.10 -18.06 7.32
CA ASP A 932 29.52 -17.92 7.58
C ASP A 932 29.76 -16.76 8.56
N GLY A 933 30.38 -17.03 9.71
CA GLY A 933 30.61 -16.08 10.80
C GLY A 933 29.65 -16.19 11.99
N ASN A 934 29.65 -15.19 12.89
CA ASN A 934 28.85 -15.15 14.11
C ASN A 934 27.87 -13.95 14.12
N PRO A 935 26.57 -14.17 13.81
CA PRO A 935 25.55 -13.12 13.80
C PRO A 935 25.28 -12.43 15.14
N LEU A 936 25.65 -13.03 16.27
CA LEU A 936 25.51 -12.40 17.59
C LEU A 936 26.65 -11.43 17.91
N ALA A 937 27.80 -11.59 17.25
CA ALA A 937 28.93 -10.67 17.36
C ALA A 937 28.89 -9.57 16.29
N ASP A 938 28.54 -9.93 15.06
CA ASP A 938 28.32 -8.99 13.96
C ASP A 938 27.06 -9.39 13.18
N VAL A 939 26.02 -8.56 13.26
CA VAL A 939 24.73 -8.82 12.59
C VAL A 939 24.87 -8.98 11.08
N LYS A 940 25.92 -8.41 10.46
CA LYS A 940 26.18 -8.56 9.01
C LYS A 940 26.41 -10.01 8.61
N ALA A 941 26.93 -10.85 9.51
CA ALA A 941 27.13 -12.27 9.25
C ALA A 941 25.82 -13.01 8.96
N ALA A 942 24.66 -12.51 9.39
CA ALA A 942 23.36 -13.08 9.06
C ALA A 942 23.10 -13.13 7.53
N ALA A 943 23.73 -12.25 6.76
CA ALA A 943 23.62 -12.22 5.30
C ALA A 943 24.56 -13.21 4.60
N ASN A 944 25.56 -13.78 5.27
CA ASN A 944 26.60 -14.63 4.68
C ASN A 944 26.13 -16.09 4.52
N VAL A 945 24.94 -16.28 3.97
CA VAL A 945 24.28 -17.57 3.83
C VAL A 945 25.01 -18.42 2.79
N ARG A 946 25.31 -19.67 3.15
CA ARG A 946 25.86 -20.68 2.23
C ARG A 946 24.84 -21.74 1.88
N GLN A 947 23.99 -22.08 2.85
CA GLN A 947 22.92 -23.06 2.71
C GLN A 947 21.69 -22.56 3.47
N VAL A 948 20.50 -22.95 3.02
CA VAL A 948 19.23 -22.61 3.66
C VAL A 948 18.30 -23.82 3.60
N MET A 949 17.54 -24.04 4.65
CA MET A 949 16.58 -25.13 4.74
C MET A 949 15.17 -24.57 4.96
N VAL A 950 14.19 -25.09 4.23
CA VAL A 950 12.76 -24.76 4.39
C VAL A 950 11.98 -26.05 4.60
N GLY A 951 11.40 -26.24 5.78
CA GLY A 951 10.66 -27.45 6.12
C GLY A 951 11.45 -28.76 5.90
N GLY A 952 12.75 -28.74 6.16
CA GLY A 952 13.66 -29.88 6.00
C GLY A 952 14.29 -30.03 4.61
N VAL A 953 13.86 -29.26 3.61
CA VAL A 953 14.46 -29.28 2.26
C VAL A 953 15.65 -28.33 2.24
N LEU A 954 16.85 -28.88 2.01
CA LEU A 954 18.09 -28.12 1.93
C LEU A 954 18.29 -27.54 0.52
N HIS A 955 18.65 -26.27 0.46
CA HIS A 955 19.09 -25.55 -0.73
C HIS A 955 20.49 -24.99 -0.50
N VAL A 956 21.37 -25.13 -1.49
CA VAL A 956 22.68 -24.48 -1.48
C VAL A 956 22.65 -23.29 -2.44
N VAL A 957 23.32 -22.19 -2.05
CA VAL A 957 23.26 -20.93 -2.82
C VAL A 957 23.64 -21.10 -4.30
N PRO A 958 24.72 -21.83 -4.67
CA PRO A 958 25.07 -22.02 -6.08
C PRO A 958 23.92 -22.56 -6.96
N ASP A 959 23.10 -23.48 -6.42
CA ASP A 959 21.97 -24.08 -7.15
C ASP A 959 20.83 -23.09 -7.37
N LEU A 960 20.61 -22.17 -6.42
CA LEU A 960 19.62 -21.10 -6.55
C LEU A 960 20.02 -20.08 -7.63
N LEU A 961 21.32 -19.86 -7.81
CA LEU A 961 21.90 -18.94 -8.80
C LEU A 961 21.98 -19.56 -10.21
N ALA A 962 22.23 -20.86 -10.30
CA ALA A 962 22.52 -21.57 -11.55
C ALA A 962 21.55 -21.25 -12.71
N PRO A 963 20.22 -21.15 -12.53
CA PRO A 963 19.30 -20.86 -13.63
C PRO A 963 19.47 -19.48 -14.28
N TYR A 964 20.15 -18.54 -13.59
CA TYR A 964 20.22 -17.12 -13.98
C TYR A 964 21.66 -16.62 -14.22
N ARG A 965 22.69 -17.48 -14.12
CA ARG A 965 24.10 -17.09 -14.34
C ARG A 965 24.45 -16.80 -15.81
N GLN A 966 23.75 -17.42 -16.76
CA GLN A 966 23.97 -17.25 -18.20
C GLN A 966 22.63 -17.09 -18.92
N PRO A 967 21.97 -15.93 -18.79
CA PRO A 967 20.73 -15.68 -19.51
C PRO A 967 21.00 -15.67 -21.02
N GLN A 968 20.18 -16.39 -21.79
CA GLN A 968 20.20 -16.28 -23.24
C GLN A 968 19.70 -14.89 -23.64
N VAL A 969 20.50 -14.12 -24.36
CA VAL A 969 20.08 -12.83 -24.92
C VAL A 969 19.74 -13.03 -26.39
N PRO A 970 18.45 -13.24 -26.74
CA PRO A 970 18.04 -13.37 -28.13
C PRO A 970 18.21 -12.03 -28.88
N ALA A 971 18.39 -12.10 -30.20
CA ALA A 971 18.34 -10.91 -31.04
C ALA A 971 16.97 -10.25 -30.93
N THR A 972 16.94 -8.97 -30.57
CA THR A 972 15.69 -8.23 -30.35
C THR A 972 15.07 -7.80 -31.67
N THR A 973 13.75 -7.66 -31.67
CA THR A 973 13.00 -7.04 -32.78
C THR A 973 13.41 -5.58 -33.03
N ALA A 974 13.07 -5.02 -34.19
CA ALA A 974 13.33 -3.60 -34.46
C ALA A 974 12.30 -2.71 -33.72
N ALA A 975 12.73 -1.62 -33.10
CA ALA A 975 11.81 -0.63 -32.52
C ALA A 975 11.45 0.42 -33.58
N LEU A 976 10.16 0.71 -33.72
CA LEU A 976 9.65 1.85 -34.49
C LEU A 976 9.53 3.08 -33.60
N ASP A 977 9.41 4.25 -34.21
CA ASP A 977 9.10 5.49 -33.50
C ASP A 977 7.83 5.32 -32.64
N PRO A 978 7.83 5.83 -31.38
CA PRO A 978 6.67 5.78 -30.51
C PRO A 978 5.43 6.43 -31.14
N PHE A 979 4.24 5.98 -30.74
CA PHE A 979 3.03 6.73 -31.08
C PHE A 979 3.01 8.11 -30.39
N PRO A 980 2.33 9.13 -30.95
CA PRO A 980 2.16 10.43 -30.29
C PRO A 980 1.59 10.35 -28.86
N SER A 981 0.76 9.35 -28.58
CA SER A 981 0.26 9.05 -27.23
C SER A 981 1.38 8.80 -26.22
N ALA A 982 2.51 8.23 -26.62
CA ALA A 982 3.66 7.98 -25.74
C ALA A 982 4.41 9.27 -25.37
N GLU A 983 4.27 10.32 -26.19
CA GLU A 983 4.86 11.64 -25.97
C GLU A 983 3.92 12.56 -25.18
N ASN A 984 2.61 12.44 -25.40
CA ASN A 984 1.56 13.20 -24.70
C ASN A 984 1.38 12.73 -23.25
N ARG A 985 2.22 13.24 -22.35
CA ARG A 985 2.20 12.89 -20.92
C ARG A 985 1.20 13.76 -20.17
N HIS A 986 0.28 13.13 -19.46
CA HIS A 986 -0.41 13.81 -18.37
C HIS A 986 0.57 14.06 -17.21
N TRP A 987 0.36 15.11 -16.43
CA TRP A 987 1.25 15.43 -15.30
C TRP A 987 1.43 14.26 -14.32
N TRP A 988 0.41 13.41 -14.16
CA TRP A 988 0.45 12.25 -13.26
C TRP A 988 1.12 11.01 -13.87
N HIS A 989 1.56 11.08 -15.12
CA HIS A 989 2.38 10.06 -15.79
C HIS A 989 3.87 10.41 -15.80
N GLU A 990 4.24 11.57 -15.26
CA GLU A 990 5.63 11.97 -15.18
C GLU A 990 6.40 11.05 -14.18
N PRO A 991 7.64 10.62 -14.51
CA PRO A 991 8.38 9.65 -13.71
C PRO A 991 8.55 10.05 -12.24
N GLU A 992 8.78 11.33 -11.97
CA GLU A 992 8.93 11.91 -10.63
C GLU A 992 7.72 11.67 -9.71
N TRP A 993 6.54 11.35 -10.24
CA TRP A 993 5.33 11.02 -9.48
C TRP A 993 5.03 9.52 -9.40
N ALA A 994 5.61 8.72 -10.29
CA ALA A 994 5.62 7.26 -10.18
C ALA A 994 6.70 6.78 -9.17
N GLU A 995 7.74 7.58 -8.97
CA GLU A 995 8.88 7.31 -8.08
C GLU A 995 8.73 7.85 -6.66
N ARG A 996 7.80 8.80 -6.40
CA ARG A 996 7.44 9.21 -5.02
C ARG A 996 6.62 8.10 -4.37
N VAL A 997 7.35 7.09 -3.93
CA VAL A 997 6.87 5.93 -3.19
C VAL A 997 6.25 6.41 -1.86
N CYS A 998 5.42 5.54 -1.28
CA CYS A 998 4.59 5.65 -0.08
C CYS A 998 5.13 6.47 1.12
N CYS A 999 6.37 6.94 1.15
CA CYS A 999 7.13 7.26 2.36
C CYS A 999 7.95 8.58 2.31
N ASP A 1000 7.80 9.41 1.27
CA ASP A 1000 8.43 10.74 1.19
C ASP A 1000 7.62 11.81 1.96
N HIS A 1001 7.52 11.68 3.28
CA HIS A 1001 6.81 12.64 4.15
C HIS A 1001 7.63 13.08 5.37
#